data_AF-A0A7Y0KIS8-F1
#
_entry.id   AF-A0A7Y0KIS8-F1
#
_cell.length_a   1.000
_cell.length_b   1.000
_cell.length_c   1.000
_cell.angle_alpha   90.00
_cell.angle_beta   90.00
_cell.angle_gamma   90.00
#
_symmetry.space_group_name_H-M   'P 1'
#
loop_
_entity.id
_entity.type
_entity.pdbx_description
1 polymer ?
#
loop_
_entity_poly.entity_id
_entity_poly.type
_entity_poly.pdbx_seq_one_letter_code
_entity_poly.pdbx_strand_id
1 'polypeptide(L)'
;MPARPTRRAPTPRRRPSSSRPPPPPRPPRPPRPSARWPPRSRSRRPAPAPASSSSAGARPRRPPERCPSCGAPPRRSRHRAGPRRPPPPRPAPPRRPARPPRRRRPPRPPRRRGARRRRVPAPAPAPAPGPRSGRAPAPAPARRPPRPRPPHPRPPHPRPPRPPCPSTPPPPASPPSPGRPDVARHSAAPSRAGWRARPASSGPRGPRRRRWLPRPGVVLVVVALVMFGCLLLVNGLAHSEVGVDAEGGKVTDTTNMDEVPRSVTDGGPVLDTRGAEPRSAAMPAKTIALTFDDGPDPTWTPQILAVLAKHHVPATFFVVGSRAASNPGLLRQIRAAGSEVGIHTFTHPDLGQVSTLRIDRELAETQLVVNGATGQTSYLLRPPYSSTANAVDNDALRSFRETGADGYVTVLSDVDSRDWERPGVDAIVRNAQPAGTAGAIVLLHDAGGERSQTVAALDRLIPDLQARGYRFTTPEAAVGLPADNQPASAPAHAMGATMIGLVAVAGGVVDALAWLLLVVGVLVVVRLALMLAVACRQHRRRHRPGFSWGPTVRAPVSVVVPAYNEKENIAATVRSLVASEHPVEVLVVDDGSTDGTADIVEALRLPNVRVLRQANGGKPSALNAGIAHARHDLIVMIDGDTVFEPATVGRLVQPFADPSVGAVAGNAKVAAPTRLGFWAGLVSRWQHIEYVMGFNVDRRVYDVLRCMPTIPGAIGAFRRAVLLEVGGVSHDTLAEDTDLTMAICRTGWRVVYEDSARAWTEAPGTLPQLWRQRYRWSYGTMQAMWKHRRAVLDRGASGRFGRLGLAHLAVFQILLPLLAPLVDIFLVYGLVFLNPVTTLLLWAAVLAIQVLAAVVAFRLEREPLRVLWLLPLQQVVYRQLMYAVLIRSTVTALGGIRLGWQKLRRVGGLDALLAAPPDGHAAGPLAPRRDGAGHDRARGDALEPAGVREPLDDRP
;
A
#
# COMPACT_ATOMS: atom_id res chain seq x y z
N MET A 1 64.58 9.63 -25.92
CA MET A 1 65.66 8.70 -25.54
C MET A 1 65.26 7.99 -24.23
N PRO A 2 65.81 6.79 -23.93
CA PRO A 2 64.98 5.57 -24.03
C PRO A 2 64.78 4.87 -22.66
N ALA A 3 64.18 3.68 -22.52
CA ALA A 3 63.78 2.66 -23.49
C ALA A 3 62.55 1.85 -23.08
N ARG A 4 61.86 1.26 -24.07
CA ARG A 4 61.25 -0.08 -23.95
C ARG A 4 62.21 -1.10 -24.57
N PRO A 5 62.14 -2.38 -24.18
CA PRO A 5 61.94 -3.37 -25.24
C PRO A 5 60.92 -4.49 -24.90
N THR A 6 60.17 -4.89 -25.95
CA THR A 6 59.76 -6.25 -26.40
C THR A 6 59.33 -7.34 -25.40
N ARG A 7 58.30 -8.20 -25.59
CA ARG A 7 57.47 -8.80 -26.69
C ARG A 7 57.64 -10.34 -26.74
N ARG A 8 56.52 -11.06 -26.53
CA ARG A 8 56.13 -12.41 -27.03
C ARG A 8 56.80 -13.73 -26.52
N ALA A 9 55.98 -14.49 -25.77
CA ALA A 9 55.67 -15.94 -25.91
C ALA A 9 56.79 -17.01 -25.69
N PRO A 10 56.48 -18.33 -25.59
CA PRO A 10 55.19 -19.03 -25.41
C PRO A 10 55.10 -19.86 -24.09
N THR A 11 54.05 -20.68 -23.92
CA THR A 11 53.85 -21.62 -22.78
C THR A 11 54.52 -23.00 -23.03
N PRO A 12 54.86 -23.78 -21.97
CA PRO A 12 53.96 -24.90 -21.57
C PRO A 12 54.00 -25.38 -20.09
N ARG A 13 52.86 -25.97 -19.65
CA ARG A 13 52.68 -27.09 -18.69
C ARG A 13 53.58 -27.25 -17.42
N ARG A 14 52.99 -27.14 -16.22
CA ARG A 14 52.57 -28.29 -15.36
C ARG A 14 51.71 -27.86 -14.14
N ARG A 15 51.17 -28.85 -13.40
CA ARG A 15 49.95 -28.79 -12.55
C ARG A 15 50.11 -28.16 -11.14
N PRO A 16 49.00 -27.70 -10.51
CA PRO A 16 48.92 -27.29 -9.09
C PRO A 16 48.37 -28.39 -8.15
N SER A 17 48.45 -28.12 -6.84
CA SER A 17 47.76 -28.80 -5.73
C SER A 17 47.02 -27.74 -4.89
N SER A 18 45.68 -27.62 -4.89
CA SER A 18 44.62 -28.53 -4.39
C SER A 18 44.12 -28.15 -2.98
N SER A 19 42.92 -27.57 -2.91
CA SER A 19 42.08 -27.48 -1.71
C SER A 19 40.63 -27.82 -2.09
N ARG A 20 39.88 -28.45 -1.16
CA ARG A 20 38.60 -29.15 -1.47
C ARG A 20 37.34 -28.33 -1.11
N PRO A 21 36.23 -28.50 -1.85
CA PRO A 21 34.87 -28.19 -1.40
C PRO A 21 34.25 -29.31 -0.52
N PRO A 22 33.13 -29.05 0.18
CA PRO A 22 32.49 -30.03 1.09
C PRO A 22 31.68 -31.15 0.39
N PRO A 23 31.30 -32.23 1.12
CA PRO A 23 30.68 -33.43 0.54
C PRO A 23 29.12 -33.40 0.43
N PRO A 24 28.53 -34.23 -0.46
CA PRO A 24 27.08 -34.37 -0.64
C PRO A 24 26.40 -35.34 0.36
N PRO A 25 25.05 -35.33 0.45
CA PRO A 25 24.26 -36.24 1.30
C PRO A 25 24.22 -37.70 0.80
N ARG A 26 23.75 -38.63 1.65
CA ARG A 26 23.75 -40.09 1.40
C ARG A 26 22.42 -40.61 0.79
N PRO A 27 22.46 -41.68 -0.02
CA PRO A 27 21.27 -42.39 -0.50
C PRO A 27 20.71 -43.42 0.52
N PRO A 28 19.45 -43.87 0.35
CA PRO A 28 18.86 -44.97 1.13
C PRO A 28 19.43 -46.36 0.74
N ARG A 29 19.20 -47.37 1.60
CA ARG A 29 19.68 -48.75 1.41
C ARG A 29 18.64 -49.66 0.71
N PRO A 30 19.08 -50.67 -0.07
CA PRO A 30 18.20 -51.69 -0.65
C PRO A 30 17.90 -52.84 0.33
N PRO A 31 16.79 -53.58 0.15
CA PRO A 31 16.54 -54.86 0.81
C PRO A 31 17.29 -56.03 0.11
N ARG A 32 17.51 -57.13 0.82
CA ARG A 32 17.94 -58.43 0.27
C ARG A 32 17.24 -59.61 0.97
N PRO A 33 17.18 -60.81 0.36
CA PRO A 33 16.07 -61.74 0.58
C PRO A 33 16.44 -63.05 1.31
N SER A 34 15.41 -63.80 1.70
CA SER A 34 15.45 -65.26 1.89
C SER A 34 14.09 -65.87 1.51
N ALA A 35 14.08 -67.07 0.94
CA ALA A 35 12.88 -67.72 0.39
C ALA A 35 12.58 -69.07 1.04
N ARG A 36 11.31 -69.49 1.02
CA ARG A 36 10.83 -70.89 1.14
C ARG A 36 9.42 -71.01 0.52
N TRP A 37 9.08 -72.20 0.03
CA TRP A 37 7.85 -72.55 -0.73
C TRP A 37 7.47 -74.03 -0.40
N PRO A 38 6.25 -74.53 -0.70
CA PRO A 38 4.97 -73.84 -0.91
C PRO A 38 3.90 -74.33 0.12
N PRO A 39 2.91 -75.25 -0.08
CA PRO A 39 2.32 -75.90 -1.27
C PRO A 39 0.76 -75.79 -1.43
N ARG A 40 0.30 -75.42 -2.64
CA ARG A 40 -1.06 -75.73 -3.22
C ARG A 40 -2.28 -75.04 -2.54
N SER A 41 -3.43 -74.81 -3.18
CA SER A 41 -3.93 -75.02 -4.57
C SER A 41 -5.16 -74.16 -4.91
N ARG A 42 -5.36 -73.81 -6.21
CA ARG A 42 -6.63 -73.67 -7.00
C ARG A 42 -7.76 -72.73 -6.45
N SER A 43 -8.57 -72.02 -7.26
CA SER A 43 -8.54 -71.67 -8.70
C SER A 43 -9.70 -70.72 -9.11
N ARG A 44 -9.58 -70.05 -10.27
CA ARG A 44 -10.63 -69.44 -11.15
C ARG A 44 -11.22 -68.04 -10.80
N ARG A 45 -11.39 -67.26 -11.89
CA ARG A 45 -12.24 -66.07 -12.16
C ARG A 45 -13.65 -66.54 -12.66
N PRO A 46 -14.67 -65.69 -12.99
CA PRO A 46 -14.71 -64.22 -13.17
C PRO A 46 -15.89 -63.48 -12.44
N ALA A 47 -16.17 -62.22 -12.83
CA ALA A 47 -17.28 -61.36 -12.37
C ALA A 47 -18.59 -61.58 -13.19
N PRO A 48 -19.75 -60.92 -12.92
CA PRO A 48 -19.96 -59.46 -13.10
C PRO A 48 -20.82 -58.75 -12.02
N ALA A 49 -21.29 -57.52 -12.30
CA ALA A 49 -22.12 -56.61 -11.47
C ALA A 49 -23.66 -56.77 -11.78
N PRO A 50 -24.65 -55.89 -11.43
CA PRO A 50 -24.63 -54.51 -10.88
C PRO A 50 -25.73 -54.19 -9.79
N ALA A 51 -26.20 -52.93 -9.71
CA ALA A 51 -27.34 -52.36 -8.94
C ALA A 51 -27.16 -52.10 -7.41
N SER A 52 -27.79 -51.09 -6.76
CA SER A 52 -28.44 -49.84 -7.23
C SER A 52 -28.70 -48.81 -6.09
N SER A 53 -28.94 -47.54 -6.48
CA SER A 53 -29.92 -46.56 -5.91
C SER A 53 -29.92 -46.07 -4.44
N SER A 54 -29.85 -44.72 -4.27
CA SER A 54 -30.62 -43.84 -3.32
C SER A 54 -30.54 -44.05 -1.79
N SER A 55 -30.83 -43.07 -0.89
CA SER A 55 -30.82 -41.59 -0.93
C SER A 55 -30.95 -41.01 0.53
N ALA A 56 -30.67 -39.70 0.69
CA ALA A 56 -30.87 -38.78 1.84
C ALA A 56 -31.60 -39.21 3.15
N GLY A 57 -31.15 -38.72 4.33
CA GLY A 57 -31.94 -38.83 5.59
C GLY A 57 -31.40 -38.22 6.91
N ALA A 58 -31.56 -36.90 7.10
CA ALA A 58 -31.80 -36.18 8.38
C ALA A 58 -30.85 -36.28 9.63
N ARG A 59 -31.03 -35.33 10.56
CA ARG A 59 -30.42 -35.21 11.93
C ARG A 59 -31.57 -35.08 12.99
N PRO A 60 -31.34 -34.64 14.26
CA PRO A 60 -30.87 -35.42 15.40
C PRO A 60 -31.83 -35.35 16.63
N ARG A 61 -31.53 -36.05 17.74
CA ARG A 61 -32.14 -35.78 19.08
C ARG A 61 -31.12 -35.86 20.24
N ARG A 62 -31.51 -35.32 21.40
CA ARG A 62 -30.76 -35.11 22.66
C ARG A 62 -31.78 -34.94 23.82
N PRO A 63 -31.37 -34.91 25.13
CA PRO A 63 -30.15 -35.40 25.76
C PRO A 63 -30.44 -36.73 26.52
N PRO A 64 -30.66 -36.89 27.87
CA PRO A 64 -30.57 -36.00 29.04
C PRO A 64 -29.67 -36.51 30.21
N GLU A 65 -29.64 -35.73 31.31
CA GLU A 65 -29.50 -36.08 32.75
C GLU A 65 -28.21 -36.69 33.39
N ARG A 66 -27.73 -35.93 34.39
CA ARG A 66 -27.14 -36.28 35.70
C ARG A 66 -25.69 -36.79 35.85
N CYS A 67 -25.13 -36.41 37.00
CA CYS A 67 -23.85 -36.72 37.61
C CYS A 67 -24.12 -36.90 39.12
N PRO A 68 -23.26 -37.57 39.92
CA PRO A 68 -22.42 -36.76 40.82
C PRO A 68 -21.04 -37.34 41.23
N SER A 69 -20.14 -36.42 41.60
CA SER A 69 -19.16 -36.45 42.71
C SER A 69 -18.17 -37.61 42.95
N CYS A 70 -16.89 -37.20 43.02
CA CYS A 70 -15.88 -37.58 44.03
C CYS A 70 -15.26 -39.00 44.07
N GLY A 71 -13.94 -39.05 43.85
CA GLY A 71 -13.05 -40.17 44.22
C GLY A 71 -11.60 -39.86 43.83
N ALA A 72 -10.64 -39.93 44.78
CA ALA A 72 -9.24 -39.53 44.55
C ALA A 72 -8.25 -40.70 44.72
N PRO A 73 -7.21 -40.83 43.87
CA PRO A 73 -6.15 -41.83 44.02
C PRO A 73 -4.93 -41.33 44.84
N PRO A 74 -4.14 -42.23 45.45
CA PRO A 74 -3.11 -41.88 46.44
C PRO A 74 -1.70 -41.58 45.87
N ARG A 75 -0.84 -40.98 46.72
CA ARG A 75 0.59 -40.76 46.47
C ARG A 75 1.46 -41.97 46.83
N ARG A 76 2.48 -42.28 46.01
CA ARG A 76 3.83 -42.68 46.47
C ARG A 76 4.91 -41.95 45.63
N SER A 77 6.18 -42.01 46.05
CA SER A 77 7.20 -41.01 45.65
C SER A 77 8.65 -41.51 45.67
N ARG A 78 9.58 -40.63 45.24
CA ARG A 78 11.05 -40.80 45.05
C ARG A 78 11.38 -41.41 43.67
N HIS A 79 12.45 -41.03 42.96
CA HIS A 79 13.71 -40.38 43.38
C HIS A 79 14.08 -39.04 42.71
N ARG A 80 15.05 -38.36 43.34
CA ARG A 80 15.64 -37.05 43.05
C ARG A 80 16.36 -36.94 41.69
N ALA A 81 16.23 -35.78 41.04
CA ALA A 81 17.34 -35.03 40.43
C ALA A 81 16.99 -33.52 40.41
N GLY A 82 17.94 -32.62 40.66
CA GLY A 82 17.68 -31.17 40.80
C GLY A 82 18.51 -30.30 39.85
N PRO A 83 17.96 -29.19 39.31
CA PRO A 83 18.69 -28.29 38.42
C PRO A 83 19.67 -27.37 39.19
N ARG A 84 20.81 -27.06 38.55
CA ARG A 84 21.88 -26.23 39.13
C ARG A 84 21.54 -24.73 39.10
N ARG A 85 21.97 -23.98 40.12
CA ARG A 85 21.98 -22.50 40.10
C ARG A 85 23.08 -21.98 39.15
N PRO A 86 22.87 -20.84 38.44
CA PRO A 86 23.94 -20.13 37.75
C PRO A 86 24.83 -19.32 38.74
N PRO A 87 26.10 -19.03 38.40
CA PRO A 87 27.01 -18.27 39.26
C PRO A 87 26.81 -16.74 39.16
N PRO A 88 27.24 -15.97 40.19
CA PRO A 88 27.23 -14.51 40.15
C PRO A 88 28.37 -13.92 39.27
N PRO A 89 28.22 -12.70 38.74
CA PRO A 89 29.24 -12.04 37.92
C PRO A 89 30.44 -11.55 38.75
N ARG A 90 31.65 -11.63 38.17
CA ARG A 90 32.89 -11.10 38.75
C ARG A 90 32.99 -9.56 38.59
N PRO A 91 33.68 -8.85 39.50
CA PRO A 91 33.90 -7.40 39.39
C PRO A 91 34.90 -7.03 38.28
N ALA A 92 34.82 -5.80 37.79
CA ALA A 92 35.71 -5.25 36.76
C ALA A 92 36.96 -4.56 37.37
N PRO A 93 38.11 -4.54 36.66
CA PRO A 93 39.36 -3.96 37.17
C PRO A 93 39.35 -2.41 37.18
N PRO A 94 40.14 -1.77 38.06
CA PRO A 94 40.16 -0.32 38.22
C PRO A 94 40.81 0.41 37.03
N ARG A 95 40.31 1.60 36.72
CA ARG A 95 40.87 2.49 35.68
C ARG A 95 41.97 3.38 36.26
N ARG A 96 43.10 3.51 35.56
CA ARG A 96 44.12 4.55 35.83
C ARG A 96 43.56 5.95 35.51
N PRO A 97 43.96 7.00 36.24
CA PRO A 97 43.52 8.38 35.99
C PRO A 97 44.22 8.99 34.76
N ALA A 98 43.52 9.89 34.07
CA ALA A 98 44.05 10.64 32.93
C ALA A 98 44.60 12.02 33.36
N ARG A 99 45.66 12.49 32.69
CA ARG A 99 46.27 13.82 32.92
C ARG A 99 45.39 14.96 32.37
N PRO A 100 45.42 16.17 32.98
CA PRO A 100 44.63 17.32 32.52
C PRO A 100 45.24 18.01 31.28
N PRO A 101 44.42 18.60 30.39
CA PRO A 101 44.91 19.35 29.22
C PRO A 101 45.41 20.76 29.59
N ARG A 102 46.50 21.20 28.94
CA ARG A 102 47.07 22.55 29.13
C ARG A 102 46.32 23.62 28.33
N ARG A 103 46.15 24.81 28.93
CA ARG A 103 45.69 26.04 28.26
C ARG A 103 46.76 26.58 27.29
N ARG A 104 46.37 27.09 26.11
CA ARG A 104 47.04 28.23 25.43
C ARG A 104 46.01 29.13 24.71
N ARG A 105 46.33 30.42 24.60
CA ARG A 105 45.53 31.49 23.94
C ARG A 105 46.02 31.74 22.49
N PRO A 106 45.21 32.38 21.63
CA PRO A 106 45.57 32.70 20.23
C PRO A 106 46.25 34.08 20.06
N PRO A 107 46.86 34.35 18.90
CA PRO A 107 46.94 35.70 18.31
C PRO A 107 46.36 35.79 16.87
N ARG A 108 46.50 36.96 16.24
CA ARG A 108 45.75 37.44 15.04
C ARG A 108 46.56 37.44 13.71
N PRO A 109 45.90 37.53 12.53
CA PRO A 109 46.51 37.85 11.21
C PRO A 109 47.00 39.33 11.15
N PRO A 110 47.81 39.83 10.15
CA PRO A 110 47.56 39.75 8.69
C PRO A 110 48.77 39.86 7.71
N ARG A 111 48.52 39.86 6.37
CA ARG A 111 49.03 40.87 5.38
C ARG A 111 48.51 40.66 3.93
N ARG A 112 48.73 41.66 3.05
CA ARG A 112 48.33 41.75 1.61
C ARG A 112 49.55 41.98 0.70
N ARG A 113 49.47 41.54 -0.58
CA ARG A 113 50.16 41.95 -1.85
C ARG A 113 50.46 40.69 -2.70
N GLY A 114 50.42 40.65 -4.05
CA GLY A 114 49.90 41.58 -5.07
C GLY A 114 50.52 41.36 -6.49
N ALA A 115 49.77 41.62 -7.58
CA ALA A 115 50.24 41.71 -9.00
C ALA A 115 50.73 40.38 -9.69
N ARG A 116 50.90 40.22 -11.04
CA ARG A 116 50.32 40.84 -12.28
C ARG A 116 50.60 39.95 -13.55
N ARG A 117 49.63 39.90 -14.50
CA ARG A 117 49.71 39.84 -16.00
C ARG A 117 50.54 38.77 -16.82
N ARG A 118 49.83 38.13 -17.78
CA ARG A 118 50.13 37.84 -19.22
C ARG A 118 51.37 37.00 -19.66
N ARG A 119 51.15 35.95 -20.50
CA ARG A 119 51.42 35.91 -21.98
C ARG A 119 50.95 34.58 -22.65
N VAL A 120 51.13 34.47 -23.97
CA VAL A 120 50.64 33.48 -24.98
C VAL A 120 51.77 33.32 -26.03
N PRO A 121 52.12 32.13 -26.60
CA PRO A 121 51.53 31.62 -27.89
C PRO A 121 51.55 30.08 -28.12
N ALA A 122 51.20 29.66 -29.34
CA ALA A 122 51.16 28.27 -29.87
C ALA A 122 51.92 28.16 -31.22
N PRO A 123 51.99 26.97 -31.86
CA PRO A 123 51.97 26.87 -33.33
C PRO A 123 51.10 25.72 -33.91
N ALA A 124 50.97 25.68 -35.26
CA ALA A 124 50.27 24.65 -36.07
C ALA A 124 51.28 23.86 -36.99
N PRO A 125 50.89 23.01 -38.00
CA PRO A 125 50.20 23.40 -39.25
C PRO A 125 49.25 22.32 -39.89
N ALA A 126 48.85 22.49 -41.17
CA ALA A 126 48.00 21.59 -42.01
C ALA A 126 48.78 21.04 -43.26
N PRO A 127 48.19 20.29 -44.23
CA PRO A 127 47.39 20.88 -45.34
C PRO A 127 46.29 19.94 -45.97
N ALA A 128 45.75 20.30 -47.16
CA ALA A 128 44.76 19.55 -47.97
C ALA A 128 45.03 19.71 -49.50
N PRO A 129 44.35 18.94 -50.41
CA PRO A 129 43.52 19.57 -51.46
C PRO A 129 42.31 18.73 -51.97
N GLY A 130 41.57 19.24 -52.97
CA GLY A 130 40.51 18.54 -53.76
C GLY A 130 40.33 19.18 -55.15
N PRO A 131 39.35 18.78 -56.00
CA PRO A 131 38.84 19.73 -57.03
C PRO A 131 37.37 19.61 -57.54
N ARG A 132 36.73 20.78 -57.80
CA ARG A 132 35.76 21.14 -58.90
C ARG A 132 34.37 20.44 -58.97
N SER A 133 33.28 20.98 -59.55
CA SER A 133 32.84 22.32 -60.10
C SER A 133 31.30 22.25 -60.43
N GLY A 134 30.49 23.27 -60.78
CA GLY A 134 30.63 24.73 -61.03
C GLY A 134 29.36 25.34 -61.72
N ARG A 135 29.43 26.60 -62.20
CA ARG A 135 28.40 27.41 -62.96
C ARG A 135 27.15 27.98 -62.20
N ALA A 136 26.56 29.02 -62.80
CA ALA A 136 25.41 29.88 -62.39
C ALA A 136 24.93 30.71 -63.64
N PRO A 137 23.96 31.68 -63.62
CA PRO A 137 23.04 32.15 -62.55
C PRO A 137 21.54 32.39 -62.97
N ALA A 138 20.72 32.93 -62.03
CA ALA A 138 19.41 33.64 -62.18
C ALA A 138 18.13 32.83 -62.55
N PRO A 139 16.89 33.34 -62.30
CA PRO A 139 16.42 34.41 -61.38
C PRO A 139 15.49 33.87 -60.23
N ALA A 140 14.65 34.70 -59.61
CA ALA A 140 14.00 34.46 -58.31
C ALA A 140 12.49 34.07 -58.33
N PRO A 141 11.98 33.47 -57.23
CA PRO A 141 10.63 33.80 -56.72
C PRO A 141 10.58 34.16 -55.21
N ALA A 142 9.39 34.55 -54.73
CA ALA A 142 9.19 35.37 -53.52
C ALA A 142 9.24 34.65 -52.14
N ARG A 143 9.39 35.45 -51.06
CA ARG A 143 9.21 35.07 -49.64
C ARG A 143 8.13 35.91 -48.95
N ARG A 144 7.47 35.38 -47.92
CA ARG A 144 6.50 36.08 -47.04
C ARG A 144 6.93 36.03 -45.54
N PRO A 145 6.37 36.89 -44.65
CA PRO A 145 7.08 37.34 -43.44
C PRO A 145 6.72 36.64 -42.10
N PRO A 146 7.57 36.80 -41.05
CA PRO A 146 7.34 36.29 -39.69
C PRO A 146 6.48 37.22 -38.78
N ARG A 147 6.05 36.73 -37.61
CA ARG A 147 5.22 37.46 -36.61
C ARG A 147 6.01 37.86 -35.34
N PRO A 148 5.64 38.97 -34.63
CA PRO A 148 6.41 39.54 -33.51
C PRO A 148 6.01 39.05 -32.09
N ARG A 149 6.76 39.51 -31.07
CA ARG A 149 6.58 39.28 -29.61
C ARG A 149 6.55 40.61 -28.81
N PRO A 150 5.94 40.68 -27.59
CA PRO A 150 5.96 41.85 -26.71
C PRO A 150 7.12 41.86 -25.66
N PRO A 151 7.58 43.04 -25.16
CA PRO A 151 8.66 43.18 -24.15
C PRO A 151 8.22 43.70 -22.74
N HIS A 152 9.19 43.85 -21.82
CA HIS A 152 9.02 44.26 -20.39
C HIS A 152 9.60 45.67 -20.05
N PRO A 153 9.29 46.30 -18.87
CA PRO A 153 9.54 47.74 -18.59
C PRO A 153 10.56 48.08 -17.45
N ARG A 154 11.05 49.36 -17.37
CA ARG A 154 11.59 50.16 -16.21
C ARG A 154 12.09 51.60 -16.67
N PRO A 155 12.70 52.52 -15.87
CA PRO A 155 12.08 53.73 -15.22
C PRO A 155 12.82 55.10 -15.56
N PRO A 156 12.88 56.20 -14.72
CA PRO A 156 11.83 57.20 -14.33
C PRO A 156 12.18 58.75 -14.35
N HIS A 157 11.15 59.63 -14.25
CA HIS A 157 11.09 61.04 -13.71
C HIS A 157 11.74 62.25 -14.47
N PRO A 158 11.35 63.57 -14.24
CA PRO A 158 10.68 64.24 -13.07
C PRO A 158 9.39 65.12 -13.33
N ARG A 159 9.19 66.27 -12.62
CA ARG A 159 7.96 67.15 -12.38
C ARG A 159 8.13 68.61 -12.96
N PRO A 160 7.25 69.67 -12.81
CA PRO A 160 6.01 69.97 -12.01
C PRO A 160 4.85 70.66 -12.84
N PRO A 161 3.87 71.52 -12.37
CA PRO A 161 3.32 71.94 -11.04
C PRO A 161 1.76 71.80 -10.86
N ARG A 162 1.07 72.62 -10.01
CA ARG A 162 -0.39 72.62 -9.63
C ARG A 162 -1.02 74.04 -9.66
N PRO A 163 -2.36 74.25 -9.58
CA PRO A 163 -3.04 74.61 -8.29
C PRO A 163 -4.44 73.92 -8.05
N PRO A 164 -5.54 74.49 -7.45
CA PRO A 164 -6.17 73.93 -6.23
C PRO A 164 -7.72 73.70 -6.24
N CYS A 165 -8.32 73.34 -5.07
CA CYS A 165 -9.78 73.15 -4.85
C CYS A 165 -10.30 73.79 -3.53
N PRO A 166 -11.56 74.28 -3.47
CA PRO A 166 -12.41 74.43 -2.27
C PRO A 166 -13.34 73.19 -2.07
N SER A 167 -13.82 72.71 -0.91
CA SER A 167 -14.15 73.20 0.46
C SER A 167 -15.64 73.51 0.70
N THR A 168 -16.32 72.72 1.54
CA THR A 168 -17.72 72.86 2.01
C THR A 168 -17.80 73.24 3.50
N PRO A 169 -18.86 73.95 3.95
CA PRO A 169 -19.46 73.74 5.29
C PRO A 169 -21.05 73.84 5.25
N PRO A 170 -21.86 74.18 6.30
CA PRO A 170 -23.03 73.34 6.74
C PRO A 170 -24.32 74.16 7.15
N PRO A 171 -25.20 73.76 8.11
CA PRO A 171 -25.89 72.49 8.41
C PRO A 171 -27.42 72.54 8.00
N PRO A 172 -28.51 72.87 8.78
CA PRO A 172 -28.84 72.88 10.24
C PRO A 172 -30.16 72.15 10.70
N ALA A 173 -30.28 71.89 12.02
CA ALA A 173 -31.49 71.82 12.90
C ALA A 173 -32.65 70.78 12.75
N SER A 174 -33.41 70.58 13.86
CA SER A 174 -34.61 69.74 14.12
C SER A 174 -35.67 70.58 14.92
N PRO A 175 -36.85 70.16 15.48
CA PRO A 175 -37.27 68.87 16.09
C PRO A 175 -38.73 68.37 15.70
N PRO A 176 -39.70 68.00 16.59
CA PRO A 176 -39.97 66.64 17.13
C PRO A 176 -41.37 66.00 16.81
N SER A 177 -41.56 64.77 17.36
CA SER A 177 -42.74 63.88 17.66
C SER A 177 -44.20 64.43 17.66
N PRO A 178 -45.30 63.59 17.73
CA PRO A 178 -45.40 62.13 18.04
C PRO A 178 -46.43 61.31 17.19
N GLY A 179 -46.70 60.04 17.57
CA GLY A 179 -48.06 59.44 17.46
C GLY A 179 -48.36 58.36 16.39
N ARG A 180 -48.65 57.13 16.85
CA ARG A 180 -49.24 55.97 16.12
C ARG A 180 -50.78 56.10 15.90
N PRO A 181 -51.48 55.16 15.22
CA PRO A 181 -51.15 54.26 14.08
C PRO A 181 -52.27 54.22 12.97
N ASP A 182 -52.10 53.50 11.84
CA ASP A 182 -52.93 52.30 11.52
C ASP A 182 -52.72 51.53 10.18
N VAL A 183 -53.07 50.25 10.24
CA VAL A 183 -53.70 49.30 9.29
C VAL A 183 -53.69 49.52 7.73
N ALA A 184 -52.95 48.62 7.05
CA ALA A 184 -53.29 47.80 5.86
C ALA A 184 -53.59 48.34 4.42
N ARG A 185 -53.21 47.49 3.44
CA ARG A 185 -53.77 47.25 2.07
C ARG A 185 -53.98 48.47 1.13
N HIS A 186 -53.17 48.58 0.05
CA HIS A 186 -53.49 48.05 -1.30
C HIS A 186 -54.80 48.57 -1.94
N SER A 187 -54.69 49.42 -2.99
CA SER A 187 -55.45 49.27 -4.26
C SER A 187 -55.08 50.30 -5.35
N ALA A 188 -55.44 49.96 -6.59
CA ALA A 188 -55.65 50.80 -7.79
C ALA A 188 -54.47 51.48 -8.53
N ALA A 189 -54.55 51.40 -9.86
CA ALA A 189 -53.80 52.16 -10.89
C ALA A 189 -54.80 52.66 -11.97
N PRO A 190 -54.43 53.57 -12.89
CA PRO A 190 -54.14 53.18 -14.30
C PRO A 190 -53.00 54.08 -14.90
N SER A 191 -52.72 54.26 -16.21
CA SER A 191 -53.26 53.78 -17.50
C SER A 191 -52.11 53.75 -18.56
N ARG A 192 -51.95 52.72 -19.40
CA ARG A 192 -52.49 52.49 -20.78
C ARG A 192 -51.86 53.27 -21.95
N ALA A 193 -50.98 52.59 -22.71
CA ALA A 193 -50.95 52.42 -24.19
C ALA A 193 -49.67 51.61 -24.55
N GLY A 194 -49.59 50.76 -25.58
CA GLY A 194 -50.61 50.17 -26.44
C GLY A 194 -49.97 49.30 -27.55
N TRP A 195 -50.57 48.12 -27.80
CA TRP A 195 -50.82 47.40 -29.08
C TRP A 195 -50.65 45.87 -28.95
N ARG A 196 -51.33 45.12 -29.83
CA ARG A 196 -51.70 43.69 -29.62
C ARG A 196 -50.78 42.68 -30.32
N ALA A 197 -50.51 41.57 -29.64
CA ALA A 197 -50.19 40.26 -30.24
C ALA A 197 -50.85 39.13 -29.43
N ARG A 198 -51.12 37.97 -30.05
CA ARG A 198 -51.82 36.83 -29.43
C ARG A 198 -50.94 36.07 -28.42
N PRO A 199 -51.51 35.49 -27.34
CA PRO A 199 -50.75 34.64 -26.42
C PRO A 199 -50.44 33.28 -27.04
N ALA A 200 -49.15 32.91 -27.08
CA ALA A 200 -48.73 31.53 -27.30
C ALA A 200 -48.89 30.74 -25.99
N SER A 201 -49.26 29.46 -26.09
CA SER A 201 -49.55 28.61 -24.93
C SER A 201 -48.31 28.35 -24.06
N SER A 202 -48.42 28.63 -22.77
CA SER A 202 -47.35 28.41 -21.79
C SER A 202 -47.26 26.93 -21.38
N GLY A 203 -46.69 26.10 -22.26
CA GLY A 203 -46.34 24.72 -21.92
C GLY A 203 -45.41 24.66 -20.69
N PRO A 204 -45.49 23.60 -19.86
CA PRO A 204 -44.73 23.51 -18.63
C PRO A 204 -43.22 23.52 -18.91
N ARG A 205 -42.49 24.43 -18.26
CA ARG A 205 -41.02 24.50 -18.36
C ARG A 205 -40.40 23.28 -17.69
N GLY A 206 -40.19 22.22 -18.47
CA GLY A 206 -39.55 20.99 -18.03
C GLY A 206 -38.20 21.23 -17.34
N PRO A 207 -37.79 20.35 -16.41
CA PRO A 207 -36.64 20.59 -15.56
C PRO A 207 -35.37 20.79 -16.39
N ARG A 208 -34.76 21.97 -16.27
CA ARG A 208 -33.45 22.28 -16.90
C ARG A 208 -32.41 21.28 -16.40
N ARG A 209 -32.19 20.21 -17.16
CA ARG A 209 -31.09 19.25 -16.95
C ARG A 209 -29.77 20.02 -16.98
N ARG A 210 -29.24 20.36 -15.79
CA ARG A 210 -27.84 20.75 -15.62
C ARG A 210 -27.01 19.59 -16.16
N ARG A 211 -26.45 19.73 -17.38
CA ARG A 211 -25.42 18.82 -17.87
C ARG A 211 -24.26 18.91 -16.88
N TRP A 212 -24.06 17.84 -16.10
CA TRP A 212 -22.90 17.69 -15.24
C TRP A 212 -21.68 17.47 -16.13
N LEU A 213 -21.15 18.56 -16.70
CA LEU A 213 -19.83 18.56 -17.30
C LEU A 213 -18.82 18.37 -16.15
N PRO A 214 -18.12 17.23 -16.08
CA PRO A 214 -17.08 17.05 -15.08
C PRO A 214 -16.01 18.13 -15.27
N ARG A 215 -15.50 18.68 -14.17
CA ARG A 215 -14.41 19.66 -14.23
C ARG A 215 -13.22 19.04 -14.98
N PRO A 216 -12.47 19.78 -15.82
CA PRO A 216 -11.44 19.20 -16.68
C PRO A 216 -10.37 18.39 -15.93
N GLY A 217 -10.03 18.77 -14.68
CA GLY A 217 -9.15 17.98 -13.82
C GLY A 217 -9.71 16.61 -13.40
N VAL A 218 -11.04 16.46 -13.31
CA VAL A 218 -11.69 15.15 -13.08
C VAL A 218 -11.59 14.29 -14.33
N VAL A 219 -11.80 14.87 -15.52
CA VAL A 219 -11.61 14.16 -16.80
C VAL A 219 -10.17 13.67 -16.94
N LEU A 220 -9.18 14.53 -16.66
CA LEU A 220 -7.77 14.17 -16.72
C LEU A 220 -7.41 13.04 -15.75
N VAL A 221 -7.94 13.06 -14.52
CA VAL A 221 -7.74 11.98 -13.53
C VAL A 221 -8.41 10.69 -13.96
N VAL A 222 -9.63 10.73 -14.52
CA VAL A 222 -10.30 9.53 -15.05
C VAL A 222 -9.53 8.96 -16.23
N VAL A 223 -9.07 9.78 -17.17
CA VAL A 223 -8.25 9.33 -18.31
C VAL A 223 -6.93 8.70 -17.81
N ALA A 224 -6.25 9.32 -16.86
CA ALA A 224 -5.03 8.76 -16.28
C ALA A 224 -5.25 7.41 -15.56
N LEU A 225 -6.37 7.28 -14.82
CA LEU A 225 -6.75 6.01 -14.18
C LEU A 225 -7.14 4.93 -15.18
N VAL A 226 -7.84 5.28 -16.27
CA VAL A 226 -8.16 4.35 -17.36
C VAL A 226 -6.89 3.92 -18.09
N MET A 227 -6.00 4.84 -18.47
CA MET A 227 -4.71 4.51 -19.10
C MET A 227 -3.86 3.61 -18.18
N PHE A 228 -3.83 3.86 -16.88
CA PHE A 228 -3.12 3.02 -15.92
C PHE A 228 -3.77 1.63 -15.78
N GLY A 229 -5.10 1.54 -15.75
CA GLY A 229 -5.83 0.28 -15.77
C GLY A 229 -5.59 -0.53 -17.04
N CYS A 230 -5.56 0.12 -18.22
CA CYS A 230 -5.21 -0.52 -19.49
C CYS A 230 -3.75 -0.99 -19.51
N LEU A 231 -2.81 -0.23 -18.95
CA LEU A 231 -1.41 -0.64 -18.84
C LEU A 231 -1.26 -1.87 -17.93
N LEU A 232 -1.95 -1.91 -16.80
CA LEU A 232 -2.00 -3.08 -15.92
C LEU A 232 -2.65 -4.27 -16.63
N LEU A 233 -3.73 -4.08 -17.38
CA LEU A 233 -4.40 -5.13 -18.15
C LEU A 233 -3.48 -5.73 -19.24
N VAL A 234 -2.80 -4.89 -20.03
CA VAL A 234 -1.84 -5.32 -21.07
C VAL A 234 -0.68 -6.08 -20.45
N ASN A 235 -0.11 -5.57 -19.35
CA ASN A 235 0.96 -6.30 -18.66
C ASN A 235 0.49 -7.63 -18.08
N GLY A 236 -0.73 -7.62 -17.52
CA GLY A 236 -1.40 -8.80 -17.00
C GLY A 236 -1.49 -9.89 -18.07
N LEU A 237 -2.20 -9.62 -19.16
CA LEU A 237 -2.40 -10.57 -20.25
C LEU A 237 -1.09 -11.04 -20.92
N ALA A 238 -0.02 -10.24 -20.89
CA ALA A 238 1.29 -10.61 -21.45
C ALA A 238 2.19 -11.45 -20.51
N HIS A 239 1.84 -11.55 -19.22
CA HIS A 239 2.64 -12.25 -18.20
C HIS A 239 1.82 -13.18 -17.29
N SER A 240 0.50 -13.28 -17.49
CA SER A 240 -0.38 -14.03 -16.61
C SER A 240 -0.24 -15.53 -16.80
N GLU A 241 0.10 -16.21 -15.71
CA GLU A 241 -0.14 -17.66 -15.56
C GLU A 241 -1.64 -17.95 -15.31
N VAL A 242 -2.44 -16.91 -15.03
CA VAL A 242 -3.89 -17.00 -14.80
C VAL A 242 -4.61 -16.99 -16.15
N GLY A 243 -5.31 -18.09 -16.47
CA GLY A 243 -6.14 -18.23 -17.67
C GLY A 243 -5.88 -19.50 -18.47
N VAL A 244 -4.74 -20.15 -18.25
CA VAL A 244 -4.46 -21.50 -18.78
C VAL A 244 -5.24 -22.53 -17.96
N ASP A 245 -5.92 -23.46 -18.62
CA ASP A 245 -7.01 -24.26 -18.06
C ASP A 245 -6.52 -25.41 -17.16
N ALA A 246 -6.14 -25.06 -15.92
CA ALA A 246 -5.83 -26.04 -14.87
C ALA A 246 -7.02 -26.95 -14.47
N GLU A 247 -8.23 -26.66 -14.97
CA GLU A 247 -9.42 -27.53 -14.91
C GLU A 247 -10.00 -27.83 -16.33
N GLY A 248 -9.20 -27.66 -17.39
CA GLY A 248 -9.58 -27.92 -18.79
C GLY A 248 -9.33 -29.35 -19.27
N GLY A 249 -8.58 -30.16 -18.51
CA GLY A 249 -8.27 -31.55 -18.80
C GLY A 249 -9.45 -32.52 -18.68
N LYS A 250 -10.56 -32.24 -19.37
CA LYS A 250 -11.54 -33.27 -19.69
C LYS A 250 -10.85 -34.34 -20.54
N VAL A 251 -11.06 -35.59 -20.18
CA VAL A 251 -10.83 -36.70 -21.12
C VAL A 251 -11.73 -36.45 -22.32
N THR A 252 -11.17 -36.47 -23.53
CA THR A 252 -11.91 -36.34 -24.79
C THR A 252 -13.09 -37.29 -24.78
N ASP A 253 -14.31 -36.76 -24.92
CA ASP A 253 -15.51 -37.58 -24.87
C ASP A 253 -15.62 -38.34 -26.20
N THR A 254 -15.22 -39.62 -26.18
CA THR A 254 -15.22 -40.50 -27.35
C THR A 254 -16.62 -40.79 -27.89
N THR A 255 -17.67 -40.19 -27.33
CA THR A 255 -19.03 -40.18 -27.91
C THR A 255 -19.30 -39.00 -28.85
N ASN A 256 -18.45 -37.97 -28.87
CA ASN A 256 -18.58 -36.74 -29.68
C ASN A 256 -17.61 -36.72 -30.88
N MET A 257 -17.52 -37.82 -31.63
CA MET A 257 -16.57 -38.02 -32.74
C MET A 257 -17.24 -38.45 -34.06
N ASP A 258 -18.57 -38.40 -34.13
CA ASP A 258 -19.37 -38.91 -35.25
C ASP A 258 -19.38 -38.01 -36.49
N GLU A 259 -19.04 -36.73 -36.38
CA GLU A 259 -18.81 -35.84 -37.52
C GLU A 259 -17.36 -35.90 -38.05
N VAL A 260 -16.46 -36.61 -37.37
CA VAL A 260 -15.01 -36.63 -37.70
C VAL A 260 -14.73 -37.66 -38.80
N PRO A 261 -14.25 -37.25 -40.00
CA PRO A 261 -13.96 -38.19 -41.08
C PRO A 261 -12.79 -39.11 -40.71
N ARG A 262 -12.84 -40.38 -41.13
CA ARG A 262 -11.71 -41.32 -40.93
C ARG A 262 -10.41 -40.88 -41.62
N SER A 263 -10.47 -40.03 -42.64
CA SER A 263 -9.28 -39.39 -43.20
C SER A 263 -8.55 -38.54 -42.17
N VAL A 264 -9.25 -37.95 -41.18
CA VAL A 264 -8.64 -37.21 -40.07
C VAL A 264 -8.06 -38.16 -39.02
N THR A 265 -8.83 -39.15 -38.55
CA THR A 265 -8.42 -40.04 -37.45
C THR A 265 -7.33 -41.04 -37.83
N ASP A 266 -7.40 -41.58 -39.06
CA ASP A 266 -6.60 -42.73 -39.49
C ASP A 266 -5.46 -42.31 -40.45
N GLY A 267 -5.40 -41.03 -40.84
CA GLY A 267 -4.55 -40.54 -41.93
C GLY A 267 -3.17 -40.01 -41.51
N GLY A 268 -3.10 -39.04 -40.60
CA GLY A 268 -1.84 -38.45 -40.14
C GLY A 268 -1.98 -37.10 -39.41
N PRO A 269 -0.95 -36.64 -38.69
CA PRO A 269 -1.01 -35.52 -37.74
C PRO A 269 -0.98 -34.13 -38.38
N VAL A 270 -0.58 -34.00 -39.66
CA VAL A 270 -0.64 -32.71 -40.38
C VAL A 270 -1.97 -32.64 -41.13
N LEU A 271 -2.81 -31.69 -40.77
CA LEU A 271 -4.18 -31.56 -41.26
C LEU A 271 -4.41 -30.22 -41.97
N ASP A 272 -4.68 -30.29 -43.26
CA ASP A 272 -5.05 -29.16 -44.12
C ASP A 272 -6.58 -29.13 -44.31
N THR A 273 -7.23 -28.22 -43.59
CA THR A 273 -8.67 -27.94 -43.61
C THR A 273 -9.06 -26.76 -44.52
N ARG A 274 -8.12 -26.24 -45.32
CA ARG A 274 -8.33 -25.04 -46.16
C ARG A 274 -9.16 -25.32 -47.42
N GLY A 275 -9.41 -26.60 -47.73
CA GLY A 275 -10.33 -27.06 -48.77
C GLY A 275 -11.63 -27.63 -48.18
N ALA A 276 -12.62 -27.85 -49.03
CA ALA A 276 -13.94 -28.36 -48.62
C ALA A 276 -13.89 -29.74 -47.92
N GLU A 277 -12.90 -30.57 -48.25
CA GLU A 277 -12.63 -31.86 -47.61
C GLU A 277 -11.29 -31.82 -46.86
N PRO A 278 -11.24 -32.16 -45.55
CA PRO A 278 -10.00 -32.19 -44.78
C PRO A 278 -8.98 -33.20 -45.35
N ARG A 279 -7.74 -32.75 -45.54
CA ARG A 279 -6.62 -33.59 -46.01
C ARG A 279 -5.60 -33.78 -44.91
N SER A 280 -5.34 -35.03 -44.56
CA SER A 280 -4.28 -35.44 -43.62
C SER A 280 -3.00 -35.83 -44.36
N ALA A 281 -1.84 -35.65 -43.72
CA ALA A 281 -0.56 -36.18 -44.17
C ALA A 281 0.25 -36.77 -43.00
N ALA A 282 0.89 -37.92 -43.25
CA ALA A 282 1.75 -38.62 -42.32
C ALA A 282 3.24 -38.34 -42.59
N MET A 283 4.06 -38.40 -41.53
CA MET A 283 5.51 -38.26 -41.63
C MET A 283 6.12 -39.44 -42.41
N PRO A 284 6.98 -39.21 -43.43
CA PRO A 284 7.65 -40.28 -44.16
C PRO A 284 8.41 -41.25 -43.23
N ALA A 285 8.46 -42.53 -43.60
CA ALA A 285 9.17 -43.55 -42.84
C ALA A 285 10.63 -43.12 -42.54
N LYS A 286 11.10 -43.42 -41.32
CA LYS A 286 12.40 -42.97 -40.79
C LYS A 286 12.62 -41.44 -40.72
N THR A 287 11.57 -40.61 -40.71
CA THR A 287 11.70 -39.16 -40.42
C THR A 287 11.14 -38.76 -39.06
N ILE A 288 11.73 -37.73 -38.43
CA ILE A 288 11.27 -37.18 -37.14
C ILE A 288 11.18 -35.67 -37.22
N ALA A 289 10.05 -35.12 -36.77
CA ALA A 289 9.93 -33.71 -36.42
C ALA A 289 9.87 -33.56 -34.90
N LEU A 290 10.78 -32.76 -34.33
CA LEU A 290 10.69 -32.34 -32.93
C LEU A 290 9.88 -31.06 -32.86
N THR A 291 8.86 -31.05 -32.00
CA THR A 291 7.95 -29.91 -31.84
C THR A 291 7.84 -29.48 -30.39
N PHE A 292 7.83 -28.17 -30.16
CA PHE A 292 7.91 -27.56 -28.84
C PHE A 292 6.78 -26.57 -28.59
N ASP A 293 6.05 -26.78 -27.50
CA ASP A 293 4.86 -26.01 -27.12
C ASP A 293 5.08 -25.18 -25.84
N ASP A 294 4.08 -24.35 -25.48
CA ASP A 294 4.08 -23.30 -24.44
C ASP A 294 5.01 -22.08 -24.66
N GLY A 295 6.05 -22.20 -25.50
CA GLY A 295 7.17 -21.25 -25.56
C GLY A 295 6.90 -19.86 -26.14
N PRO A 296 7.94 -18.99 -26.16
CA PRO A 296 9.29 -19.22 -25.66
C PRO A 296 9.51 -18.75 -24.21
N ASP A 297 10.30 -19.52 -23.44
CA ASP A 297 10.73 -19.20 -22.07
C ASP A 297 12.22 -18.77 -22.01
N PRO A 298 12.57 -17.69 -21.28
CA PRO A 298 13.95 -17.17 -21.22
C PRO A 298 14.94 -18.06 -20.48
N THR A 299 14.50 -19.10 -19.78
CA THR A 299 15.33 -20.11 -19.12
C THR A 299 15.53 -21.32 -20.02
N TRP A 300 14.47 -21.86 -20.60
CA TRP A 300 14.47 -23.20 -21.22
C TRP A 300 14.66 -23.20 -22.73
N THR A 301 13.99 -22.32 -23.49
CA THR A 301 14.15 -22.23 -24.96
C THR A 301 15.62 -22.10 -25.38
N PRO A 302 16.47 -21.25 -24.74
CA PRO A 302 17.89 -21.17 -25.10
C PRO A 302 18.67 -22.48 -24.86
N GLN A 303 18.29 -23.27 -23.86
CA GLN A 303 18.92 -24.56 -23.56
C GLN A 303 18.51 -25.63 -24.58
N ILE A 304 17.23 -25.65 -24.98
CA ILE A 304 16.71 -26.54 -26.02
C ILE A 304 17.36 -26.21 -27.37
N LEU A 305 17.41 -24.93 -27.77
CA LEU A 305 18.11 -24.49 -28.97
C LEU A 305 19.60 -24.86 -28.96
N ALA A 306 20.27 -24.82 -27.81
CA ALA A 306 21.67 -25.25 -27.69
C ALA A 306 21.86 -26.77 -27.89
N VAL A 307 20.91 -27.60 -27.44
CA VAL A 307 20.93 -29.06 -27.69
C VAL A 307 20.62 -29.38 -29.15
N LEU A 308 19.63 -28.71 -29.74
CA LEU A 308 19.29 -28.85 -31.18
C LEU A 308 20.48 -28.47 -32.07
N ALA A 309 21.15 -27.34 -31.77
CA ALA A 309 22.34 -26.90 -32.49
C ALA A 309 23.53 -27.85 -32.30
N LYS A 310 23.75 -28.39 -31.09
CA LYS A 310 24.80 -29.40 -30.81
C LYS A 310 24.66 -30.64 -31.70
N HIS A 311 23.44 -31.12 -31.92
CA HIS A 311 23.18 -32.32 -32.72
C HIS A 311 22.79 -32.04 -34.18
N HIS A 312 22.81 -30.77 -34.60
CA HIS A 312 22.50 -30.30 -35.96
C HIS A 312 21.08 -30.70 -36.42
N VAL A 313 20.10 -30.58 -35.51
CA VAL A 313 18.70 -31.00 -35.72
C VAL A 313 17.77 -29.78 -35.82
N PRO A 314 16.92 -29.68 -36.87
CA PRO A 314 15.86 -28.68 -36.94
C PRO A 314 14.66 -29.06 -36.05
N ALA A 315 13.83 -28.07 -35.72
CA ALA A 315 12.61 -28.23 -34.94
C ALA A 315 11.55 -27.19 -35.35
N THR A 316 10.34 -27.34 -34.82
CA THR A 316 9.23 -26.38 -34.97
C THR A 316 8.75 -25.96 -33.59
N PHE A 317 8.67 -24.65 -33.33
CA PHE A 317 8.21 -24.11 -32.04
C PHE A 317 6.81 -23.50 -32.21
N PHE A 318 5.81 -24.05 -31.53
CA PHE A 318 4.45 -23.53 -31.49
C PHE A 318 4.36 -22.54 -30.33
N VAL A 319 4.44 -21.25 -30.65
CA VAL A 319 4.62 -20.20 -29.64
C VAL A 319 3.31 -19.57 -29.18
N VAL A 320 3.23 -19.34 -27.87
CA VAL A 320 2.13 -18.62 -27.24
C VAL A 320 2.38 -17.11 -27.39
N GLY A 321 1.43 -16.39 -27.97
CA GLY A 321 1.60 -14.98 -28.36
C GLY A 321 1.98 -14.04 -27.21
N SER A 322 1.43 -14.24 -26.00
CA SER A 322 1.83 -13.50 -24.80
C SER A 322 3.30 -13.74 -24.42
N ARG A 323 3.75 -15.00 -24.40
CA ARG A 323 5.15 -15.39 -24.14
C ARG A 323 6.09 -14.81 -25.18
N ALA A 324 5.70 -14.85 -26.46
CA ALA A 324 6.46 -14.29 -27.58
C ALA A 324 6.51 -12.75 -27.57
N ALA A 325 5.44 -12.07 -27.12
CA ALA A 325 5.38 -10.60 -27.00
C ALA A 325 6.32 -10.09 -25.90
N SER A 326 6.43 -10.85 -24.80
CA SER A 326 7.34 -10.58 -23.69
C SER A 326 8.79 -11.01 -24.01
N ASN A 327 9.00 -11.98 -24.91
CA ASN A 327 10.33 -12.51 -25.28
C ASN A 327 10.64 -12.46 -26.80
N PRO A 328 10.46 -11.32 -27.50
CA PRO A 328 10.61 -11.22 -28.96
C PRO A 328 12.06 -11.44 -29.43
N GLY A 329 13.04 -11.34 -28.52
CA GLY A 329 14.43 -11.69 -28.76
C GLY A 329 14.68 -13.20 -28.88
N LEU A 330 13.87 -14.04 -28.22
CA LEU A 330 13.96 -15.50 -28.33
C LEU A 330 13.33 -15.98 -29.63
N LEU A 331 12.22 -15.39 -30.06
CA LEU A 331 11.58 -15.77 -31.33
C LEU A 331 12.50 -15.53 -32.54
N ARG A 332 13.30 -14.46 -32.50
CA ARG A 332 14.38 -14.24 -33.46
C ARG A 332 15.52 -15.26 -33.35
N GLN A 333 15.81 -15.79 -32.16
CA GLN A 333 16.84 -16.84 -31.98
C GLN A 333 16.36 -18.20 -32.49
N ILE A 334 15.11 -18.60 -32.21
CA ILE A 334 14.47 -19.78 -32.81
C ILE A 334 14.62 -19.73 -34.33
N ARG A 335 14.21 -18.61 -34.94
CA ARG A 335 14.26 -18.47 -36.39
C ARG A 335 15.68 -18.38 -36.96
N ALA A 336 16.60 -17.69 -36.28
CA ALA A 336 18.01 -17.63 -36.68
C ALA A 336 18.74 -18.98 -36.53
N ALA A 337 18.24 -19.89 -35.69
CA ALA A 337 18.71 -21.27 -35.59
C ALA A 337 18.16 -22.19 -36.71
N GLY A 338 17.37 -21.67 -37.65
CA GLY A 338 16.78 -22.43 -38.75
C GLY A 338 15.58 -23.30 -38.34
N SER A 339 14.93 -22.98 -37.22
CA SER A 339 13.69 -23.64 -36.80
C SER A 339 12.44 -22.95 -37.37
N GLU A 340 11.38 -23.72 -37.57
CA GLU A 340 10.05 -23.21 -37.90
C GLU A 340 9.39 -22.56 -36.67
N VAL A 341 8.43 -21.67 -36.93
CA VAL A 341 7.63 -21.01 -35.89
C VAL A 341 6.16 -21.22 -36.24
N GLY A 342 5.44 -21.96 -35.41
CA GLY A 342 3.98 -22.08 -35.47
C GLY A 342 3.29 -21.23 -34.41
N ILE A 343 1.98 -21.06 -34.54
CA ILE A 343 1.11 -20.38 -33.59
C ILE A 343 0.52 -21.38 -32.59
N HIS A 344 0.49 -20.98 -31.31
CA HIS A 344 -0.15 -21.72 -30.22
C HIS A 344 -1.11 -20.82 -29.41
N THR A 345 -1.86 -19.96 -30.10
CA THR A 345 -2.78 -18.92 -29.55
C THR A 345 -2.08 -17.84 -28.71
N PHE A 346 -2.81 -16.81 -28.24
CA PHE A 346 -2.20 -15.71 -27.48
C PHE A 346 -2.20 -15.98 -25.96
N THR A 347 -3.27 -16.60 -25.46
CA THR A 347 -3.50 -16.87 -24.02
C THR A 347 -3.62 -18.36 -23.66
N HIS A 348 -3.45 -19.28 -24.62
CA HIS A 348 -3.59 -20.74 -24.45
C HIS A 348 -5.00 -21.22 -23.99
N PRO A 349 -6.11 -20.79 -24.64
CA PRO A 349 -7.41 -21.44 -24.46
C PRO A 349 -7.58 -22.66 -25.37
N ASP A 350 -8.45 -23.58 -24.96
CA ASP A 350 -9.02 -24.61 -25.84
C ASP A 350 -9.85 -23.94 -26.96
N LEU A 351 -9.49 -24.20 -28.23
CA LEU A 351 -10.18 -23.64 -29.39
C LEU A 351 -11.57 -24.26 -29.64
N GLY A 352 -11.84 -25.48 -29.16
CA GLY A 352 -13.16 -26.11 -29.24
C GLY A 352 -14.17 -25.54 -28.24
N GLN A 353 -13.70 -24.87 -27.18
CA GLN A 353 -14.54 -24.36 -26.07
C GLN A 353 -14.75 -22.83 -26.10
N VAL A 354 -14.26 -22.14 -27.13
CA VAL A 354 -14.40 -20.68 -27.30
C VAL A 354 -15.14 -20.32 -28.59
N SER A 355 -15.68 -19.11 -28.67
CA SER A 355 -16.33 -18.62 -29.89
C SER A 355 -15.31 -18.20 -30.95
N THR A 356 -15.68 -18.29 -32.23
CA THR A 356 -14.89 -17.86 -33.40
C THR A 356 -14.24 -16.48 -33.19
N LEU A 357 -15.01 -15.48 -32.76
CA LEU A 357 -14.50 -14.12 -32.45
C LEU A 357 -13.36 -14.07 -31.40
N ARG A 358 -13.20 -15.11 -30.56
CA ARG A 358 -12.00 -15.30 -29.74
C ARG A 358 -10.90 -16.01 -30.51
N ILE A 359 -11.18 -17.10 -31.23
CA ILE A 359 -10.23 -17.78 -32.12
C ILE A 359 -9.53 -16.77 -33.04
N ASP A 360 -10.29 -15.96 -33.79
CA ASP A 360 -9.82 -14.92 -34.70
C ASP A 360 -8.75 -14.02 -34.03
N ARG A 361 -9.00 -13.63 -32.77
CA ARG A 361 -8.14 -12.73 -31.99
C ARG A 361 -6.92 -13.43 -31.45
N GLU A 362 -7.08 -14.60 -30.84
CA GLU A 362 -5.99 -15.40 -30.29
C GLU A 362 -4.94 -15.73 -31.38
N LEU A 363 -5.40 -15.96 -32.61
CA LEU A 363 -4.53 -16.18 -33.76
C LEU A 363 -3.97 -14.86 -34.32
N ALA A 364 -4.81 -13.85 -34.59
CA ALA A 364 -4.35 -12.58 -35.17
C ALA A 364 -3.39 -11.80 -34.24
N GLU A 365 -3.62 -11.79 -32.93
CA GLU A 365 -2.74 -11.16 -31.93
C GLU A 365 -1.39 -11.89 -31.86
N THR A 366 -1.39 -13.22 -31.94
CA THR A 366 -0.15 -14.01 -32.01
C THR A 366 0.57 -13.79 -33.34
N GLN A 367 -0.16 -13.75 -34.45
CA GLN A 367 0.41 -13.49 -35.77
C GLN A 367 1.03 -12.08 -35.85
N LEU A 368 0.43 -11.08 -35.21
CA LEU A 368 1.02 -9.74 -35.08
C LEU A 368 2.32 -9.77 -34.27
N VAL A 369 2.40 -10.55 -33.19
CA VAL A 369 3.65 -10.72 -32.44
C VAL A 369 4.72 -11.41 -33.27
N VAL A 370 4.39 -12.51 -33.97
CA VAL A 370 5.33 -13.21 -34.87
C VAL A 370 5.84 -12.24 -35.95
N ASN A 371 4.92 -11.57 -36.66
CA ASN A 371 5.22 -10.54 -37.66
C ASN A 371 6.17 -9.46 -37.13
N GLY A 372 5.85 -8.90 -35.95
CA GLY A 372 6.59 -7.80 -35.32
C GLY A 372 7.95 -8.20 -34.73
N ALA A 373 8.12 -9.47 -34.39
CA ALA A 373 9.36 -9.99 -33.82
C ALA A 373 10.33 -10.49 -34.90
N THR A 374 9.85 -11.19 -35.93
CA THR A 374 10.69 -11.86 -36.95
C THR A 374 10.72 -11.13 -38.29
N GLY A 375 9.71 -10.33 -38.61
CA GLY A 375 9.49 -9.79 -39.96
C GLY A 375 8.82 -10.78 -40.93
N GLN A 376 8.34 -11.92 -40.45
CA GLN A 376 7.73 -13.00 -41.24
C GLN A 376 6.38 -13.41 -40.65
N THR A 377 5.49 -13.93 -41.50
CA THR A 377 4.26 -14.59 -41.08
C THR A 377 4.54 -16.02 -40.56
N SER A 378 3.49 -16.72 -40.15
CA SER A 378 3.41 -18.18 -40.17
C SER A 378 2.01 -18.58 -40.65
N TYR A 379 1.79 -19.86 -40.94
CA TYR A 379 0.45 -20.43 -41.11
C TYR A 379 0.32 -21.80 -40.43
N LEU A 380 1.36 -22.26 -39.72
CA LEU A 380 1.31 -23.49 -38.93
C LEU A 380 0.61 -23.19 -37.60
N LEU A 381 -0.44 -23.95 -37.28
CA LEU A 381 -1.19 -23.86 -36.05
C LEU A 381 -1.08 -25.18 -35.28
N ARG A 382 -0.76 -25.11 -33.98
CA ARG A 382 -1.11 -26.19 -33.05
C ARG A 382 -2.17 -25.68 -32.08
N PRO A 383 -3.40 -26.21 -32.13
CA PRO A 383 -4.43 -25.90 -31.14
C PRO A 383 -4.01 -26.41 -29.75
N PRO A 384 -4.13 -25.60 -28.68
CA PRO A 384 -3.95 -26.06 -27.30
C PRO A 384 -4.76 -27.31 -26.97
N TYR A 385 -4.18 -28.17 -26.12
CA TYR A 385 -4.74 -29.46 -25.63
C TYR A 385 -5.03 -30.55 -26.69
N SER A 386 -5.14 -30.20 -27.98
CA SER A 386 -5.34 -31.14 -29.09
C SER A 386 -4.04 -31.83 -29.50
N SER A 387 -3.66 -32.91 -28.80
CA SER A 387 -2.34 -33.52 -28.96
C SER A 387 -2.21 -34.53 -30.11
N THR A 388 -3.23 -35.32 -30.45
CA THR A 388 -3.12 -36.42 -31.44
C THR A 388 -4.32 -36.52 -32.37
N ALA A 389 -4.10 -37.01 -33.61
CA ALA A 389 -5.13 -37.09 -34.66
C ALA A 389 -6.34 -37.99 -34.30
N ASN A 390 -6.11 -39.02 -33.49
CA ASN A 390 -7.15 -39.92 -32.97
C ASN A 390 -7.87 -39.40 -31.71
N ALA A 391 -7.52 -38.20 -31.24
CA ALA A 391 -8.18 -37.51 -30.12
C ALA A 391 -9.02 -36.30 -30.57
N VAL A 392 -9.11 -36.06 -31.88
CA VAL A 392 -9.92 -34.98 -32.47
C VAL A 392 -11.41 -35.33 -32.33
N ASP A 393 -12.17 -34.44 -31.69
CA ASP A 393 -13.62 -34.52 -31.56
C ASP A 393 -14.34 -33.53 -32.50
N ASN A 394 -15.68 -33.54 -32.47
CA ASN A 394 -16.52 -32.69 -33.33
C ASN A 394 -16.26 -31.18 -33.08
N ASP A 395 -15.97 -30.77 -31.84
CA ASP A 395 -15.71 -29.38 -31.48
C ASP A 395 -14.31 -28.93 -31.93
N ALA A 396 -13.30 -29.79 -31.75
CA ALA A 396 -11.97 -29.60 -32.28
C ALA A 396 -11.99 -29.49 -33.81
N LEU A 397 -12.63 -30.43 -34.53
CA LEU A 397 -12.73 -30.39 -35.99
C LEU A 397 -13.47 -29.14 -36.50
N ARG A 398 -14.48 -28.63 -35.77
CA ARG A 398 -15.10 -27.34 -36.08
C ARG A 398 -14.08 -26.21 -36.03
N SER A 399 -13.32 -26.11 -34.94
CA SER A 399 -12.26 -25.11 -34.80
C SER A 399 -11.20 -25.23 -35.90
N PHE A 400 -10.85 -26.46 -36.31
CA PHE A 400 -9.86 -26.68 -37.38
C PHE A 400 -10.40 -26.24 -38.75
N ARG A 401 -11.70 -26.44 -39.03
CA ARG A 401 -12.36 -25.92 -40.24
C ARG A 401 -12.44 -24.39 -40.23
N GLU A 402 -12.77 -23.77 -39.09
CA GLU A 402 -12.78 -22.31 -38.94
C GLU A 402 -11.37 -21.72 -39.18
N THR A 403 -10.33 -22.25 -38.52
CA THR A 403 -8.95 -21.79 -38.73
C THR A 403 -8.39 -22.15 -40.12
N GLY A 404 -8.91 -23.20 -40.75
CA GLY A 404 -8.61 -23.54 -42.14
C GLY A 404 -9.15 -22.50 -43.12
N ALA A 405 -10.31 -21.89 -42.85
CA ALA A 405 -10.84 -20.81 -43.68
C ALA A 405 -9.95 -19.54 -43.64
N ASP A 406 -9.30 -19.27 -42.51
CA ASP A 406 -8.26 -18.23 -42.36
C ASP A 406 -6.90 -18.60 -42.98
N GLY A 407 -6.74 -19.82 -43.50
CA GLY A 407 -5.55 -20.27 -44.22
C GLY A 407 -4.50 -21.00 -43.38
N TYR A 408 -4.79 -21.30 -42.10
CA TYR A 408 -3.89 -22.08 -41.25
C TYR A 408 -3.88 -23.58 -41.63
N VAL A 409 -2.80 -24.27 -41.28
CA VAL A 409 -2.68 -25.74 -41.33
C VAL A 409 -2.43 -26.25 -39.92
N THR A 410 -3.23 -27.23 -39.50
CA THR A 410 -3.18 -27.79 -38.15
C THR A 410 -2.09 -28.87 -38.05
N VAL A 411 -1.24 -28.79 -37.03
CA VAL A 411 -0.14 -29.73 -36.80
C VAL A 411 -0.27 -30.34 -35.41
N LEU A 412 -0.78 -31.57 -35.36
CA LEU A 412 -0.92 -32.38 -34.14
C LEU A 412 0.41 -33.12 -33.86
N SER A 413 0.38 -34.22 -33.11
CA SER A 413 1.51 -35.13 -32.92
C SER A 413 1.12 -36.59 -33.12
N ASP A 414 2.10 -37.45 -33.42
CA ASP A 414 1.95 -38.91 -33.36
C ASP A 414 2.32 -39.45 -31.96
N VAL A 415 3.20 -38.70 -31.25
CA VAL A 415 3.88 -39.18 -30.05
C VAL A 415 4.03 -38.03 -29.03
N ASP A 416 3.28 -38.11 -27.93
CA ASP A 416 3.46 -37.26 -26.75
C ASP A 416 4.57 -37.81 -25.84
N SER A 417 5.58 -36.97 -25.56
CA SER A 417 6.67 -37.33 -24.64
C SER A 417 6.28 -37.28 -23.15
N ARG A 418 5.19 -36.57 -22.81
CA ARG A 418 4.74 -36.25 -21.44
C ARG A 418 5.77 -35.54 -20.58
N ASP A 419 6.70 -34.80 -21.19
CA ASP A 419 7.72 -34.06 -20.45
C ASP A 419 7.14 -32.99 -19.49
N TRP A 420 5.96 -32.46 -19.81
CA TRP A 420 5.17 -31.58 -18.96
C TRP A 420 4.81 -32.19 -17.58
N GLU A 421 4.50 -33.49 -17.51
CA GLU A 421 4.27 -34.24 -16.26
C GLU A 421 5.57 -34.32 -15.41
N ARG A 422 6.75 -34.16 -16.04
CA ARG A 422 8.10 -34.39 -15.50
C ARG A 422 8.34 -35.84 -14.98
N PRO A 423 8.06 -36.88 -15.78
CA PRO A 423 8.06 -38.30 -15.37
C PRO A 423 9.47 -38.92 -15.25
N GLY A 424 10.53 -38.14 -15.45
CA GLY A 424 11.92 -38.57 -15.46
C GLY A 424 12.47 -38.74 -16.88
N VAL A 425 13.77 -38.46 -17.05
CA VAL A 425 14.46 -38.46 -18.36
C VAL A 425 14.28 -39.79 -19.11
N ASP A 426 14.43 -40.93 -18.44
CA ASP A 426 14.22 -42.25 -19.07
C ASP A 426 12.76 -42.50 -19.51
N ALA A 427 11.77 -41.86 -18.89
CA ALA A 427 10.39 -41.95 -19.33
C ALA A 427 10.16 -41.08 -20.58
N ILE A 428 10.57 -39.81 -20.55
CA ILE A 428 10.51 -38.91 -21.72
C ILE A 428 11.20 -39.54 -22.93
N VAL A 429 12.42 -40.06 -22.76
CA VAL A 429 13.19 -40.73 -23.84
C VAL A 429 12.54 -42.01 -24.34
N ARG A 430 11.70 -42.71 -23.56
CA ARG A 430 10.92 -43.88 -24.03
C ARG A 430 9.63 -43.48 -24.71
N ASN A 431 8.90 -42.53 -24.14
CA ASN A 431 7.62 -42.04 -24.66
C ASN A 431 7.83 -41.44 -26.06
N ALA A 432 8.86 -40.60 -26.22
CA ALA A 432 9.22 -39.88 -27.44
C ALA A 432 9.79 -40.75 -28.59
N GLN A 433 9.50 -42.06 -28.65
CA GLN A 433 10.02 -42.94 -29.70
C GLN A 433 8.92 -43.42 -30.66
N PRO A 434 9.14 -43.35 -31.98
CA PRO A 434 8.22 -43.89 -32.97
C PRO A 434 8.18 -45.43 -32.94
N ALA A 435 7.07 -46.01 -33.41
CA ALA A 435 6.95 -47.45 -33.57
C ALA A 435 7.77 -47.96 -34.78
N GLY A 436 8.78 -48.80 -34.51
CA GLY A 436 9.51 -49.58 -35.53
C GLY A 436 10.31 -48.77 -36.54
N THR A 437 9.67 -48.39 -37.65
CA THR A 437 10.24 -47.60 -38.75
C THR A 437 9.36 -46.43 -39.19
N ALA A 438 8.18 -46.24 -38.57
CA ALA A 438 7.28 -45.13 -38.86
C ALA A 438 7.99 -43.78 -38.66
N GLY A 439 7.59 -42.77 -39.43
CA GLY A 439 7.91 -41.38 -39.11
C GLY A 439 7.09 -40.90 -37.91
N ALA A 440 7.50 -39.81 -37.27
CA ALA A 440 6.69 -39.20 -36.20
C ALA A 440 6.93 -37.69 -36.02
N ILE A 441 5.85 -36.97 -35.72
CA ILE A 441 5.88 -35.67 -35.04
C ILE A 441 5.84 -35.94 -33.52
N VAL A 442 6.88 -35.47 -32.81
CA VAL A 442 7.07 -35.68 -31.37
C VAL A 442 6.78 -34.39 -30.60
N LEU A 443 5.86 -34.44 -29.64
CA LEU A 443 5.47 -33.32 -28.78
C LEU A 443 6.34 -33.27 -27.51
N LEU A 444 6.95 -32.10 -27.28
CA LEU A 444 7.66 -31.69 -26.07
C LEU A 444 7.28 -30.24 -25.73
N HIS A 445 7.70 -29.71 -24.58
CA HIS A 445 7.37 -28.34 -24.15
C HIS A 445 8.64 -27.54 -23.82
N ASP A 446 8.75 -26.31 -24.34
CA ASP A 446 9.86 -25.39 -24.00
C ASP A 446 9.47 -24.30 -22.99
N ALA A 447 8.20 -24.21 -22.58
CA ALA A 447 7.78 -23.49 -21.37
C ALA A 447 6.83 -24.34 -20.50
N GLY A 448 5.88 -23.73 -19.78
CA GLY A 448 4.92 -24.45 -18.92
C GLY A 448 5.49 -25.00 -17.60
N GLY A 449 6.66 -24.54 -17.16
CA GLY A 449 7.20 -24.84 -15.83
C GLY A 449 8.70 -25.17 -15.81
N GLU A 450 9.05 -26.32 -15.24
CA GLU A 450 10.43 -26.80 -15.10
C GLU A 450 10.71 -27.85 -16.18
N ARG A 451 11.80 -27.69 -16.95
CA ARG A 451 12.09 -28.46 -18.18
C ARG A 451 13.52 -28.99 -18.29
N SER A 452 14.30 -29.04 -17.20
CA SER A 452 15.64 -29.67 -17.21
C SER A 452 15.61 -31.14 -17.62
N GLN A 453 14.50 -31.85 -17.34
CA GLN A 453 14.28 -33.21 -17.81
C GLN A 453 14.13 -33.28 -19.34
N THR A 454 13.41 -32.34 -19.96
CA THR A 454 13.27 -32.22 -21.43
C THR A 454 14.63 -31.98 -22.09
N VAL A 455 15.40 -31.01 -21.58
CA VAL A 455 16.76 -30.71 -22.08
C VAL A 455 17.67 -31.93 -22.00
N ALA A 456 17.65 -32.66 -20.87
CA ALA A 456 18.44 -33.88 -20.69
C ALA A 456 17.94 -35.07 -21.52
N ALA A 457 16.64 -35.14 -21.82
CA ALA A 457 16.06 -36.16 -22.68
C ALA A 457 16.46 -35.97 -24.14
N LEU A 458 16.37 -34.74 -24.66
CA LEU A 458 16.78 -34.39 -26.03
C LEU A 458 18.25 -34.77 -26.31
N ASP A 459 19.14 -34.49 -25.35
CA ASP A 459 20.58 -34.71 -25.52
C ASP A 459 20.98 -36.19 -25.67
N ARG A 460 20.06 -37.10 -25.36
CA ARG A 460 20.16 -38.56 -25.57
C ARG A 460 19.26 -39.06 -26.69
N LEU A 461 18.01 -38.62 -26.73
CA LEU A 461 17.00 -39.04 -27.70
C LEU A 461 17.46 -38.81 -29.14
N ILE A 462 18.10 -37.66 -29.40
CA ILE A 462 18.56 -37.30 -30.73
C ILE A 462 19.66 -38.27 -31.24
N PRO A 463 20.80 -38.48 -30.52
CA PRO A 463 21.74 -39.54 -30.86
C PRO A 463 21.12 -40.93 -30.95
N ASP A 464 20.27 -41.32 -30.00
CA ASP A 464 19.62 -42.64 -29.98
C ASP A 464 18.72 -42.86 -31.23
N LEU A 465 18.14 -41.80 -31.81
CA LEU A 465 17.36 -41.86 -33.06
C LEU A 465 18.25 -41.81 -34.31
N GLN A 466 19.25 -40.90 -34.35
CA GLN A 466 20.22 -40.82 -35.47
C GLN A 466 20.94 -42.17 -35.67
N ALA A 467 21.37 -42.82 -34.59
CA ALA A 467 21.99 -44.14 -34.62
C ALA A 467 21.06 -45.27 -35.13
N ARG A 468 19.74 -45.07 -35.10
CA ARG A 468 18.72 -45.97 -35.65
C ARG A 468 18.27 -45.60 -37.06
N GLY A 469 19.04 -44.74 -37.74
CA GLY A 469 18.81 -44.32 -39.12
C GLY A 469 17.63 -43.37 -39.31
N TYR A 470 17.22 -42.63 -38.27
CA TYR A 470 16.20 -41.59 -38.39
C TYR A 470 16.81 -40.27 -38.87
N ARG A 471 16.19 -39.65 -39.88
CA ARG A 471 16.50 -38.30 -40.35
C ARG A 471 15.59 -37.29 -39.66
N PHE A 472 16.17 -36.28 -39.03
CA PHE A 472 15.41 -35.15 -38.50
C PHE A 472 15.05 -34.16 -39.61
N THR A 473 13.85 -33.62 -39.51
CA THR A 473 13.20 -32.70 -40.45
C THR A 473 12.17 -31.88 -39.69
N THR A 474 11.51 -30.95 -40.36
CA THR A 474 10.30 -30.27 -39.86
C THR A 474 9.04 -30.81 -40.55
N PRO A 475 7.82 -30.53 -40.04
CA PRO A 475 6.57 -30.95 -40.67
C PRO A 475 6.41 -30.44 -42.11
N GLU A 476 6.68 -29.15 -42.40
CA GLU A 476 6.51 -28.61 -43.76
C GLU A 476 7.36 -29.37 -44.78
N ALA A 477 8.65 -29.52 -44.46
CA ALA A 477 9.63 -30.21 -45.30
C ALA A 477 9.40 -31.73 -45.39
N ALA A 478 8.62 -32.31 -44.47
CA ALA A 478 8.26 -33.73 -44.48
C ALA A 478 7.04 -34.03 -45.36
N VAL A 479 6.03 -33.16 -45.35
CA VAL A 479 4.77 -33.35 -46.10
C VAL A 479 4.67 -32.52 -47.39
N GLY A 480 5.67 -31.67 -47.68
CA GLY A 480 5.76 -30.91 -48.93
C GLY A 480 4.95 -29.62 -48.97
N LEU A 481 4.75 -28.98 -47.81
CA LEU A 481 4.04 -27.71 -47.71
C LEU A 481 4.96 -26.51 -48.11
N PRO A 482 4.38 -25.33 -48.44
CA PRO A 482 5.15 -24.09 -48.61
C PRO A 482 5.87 -23.70 -47.31
N ALA A 483 7.00 -22.99 -47.40
CA ALA A 483 7.70 -22.55 -46.19
C ALA A 483 6.93 -21.48 -45.41
N ASP A 484 6.85 -21.61 -44.07
CA ASP A 484 6.15 -20.66 -43.16
C ASP A 484 6.71 -19.22 -43.28
N ASN A 485 7.98 -19.13 -43.66
CA ASN A 485 8.84 -17.95 -43.64
C ASN A 485 8.54 -16.81 -44.62
N GLN A 486 7.30 -16.69 -45.12
CA GLN A 486 6.87 -15.62 -46.00
C GLN A 486 7.06 -14.23 -45.32
N PRO A 487 7.53 -13.21 -46.05
CA PRO A 487 7.79 -11.89 -45.48
C PRO A 487 6.48 -11.19 -45.09
N ALA A 488 6.39 -10.72 -43.84
CA ALA A 488 5.24 -9.99 -43.36
C ALA A 488 5.11 -8.64 -44.09
N SER A 489 3.88 -8.21 -44.37
CA SER A 489 3.65 -6.90 -44.98
C SER A 489 4.15 -5.77 -44.05
N ALA A 490 4.70 -4.70 -44.63
CA ALA A 490 5.27 -3.60 -43.85
C ALA A 490 4.29 -3.00 -42.80
N PRO A 491 2.97 -2.85 -43.07
CA PRO A 491 2.00 -2.48 -42.05
C PRO A 491 1.85 -3.51 -40.92
N ALA A 492 1.82 -4.81 -41.24
CA ALA A 492 1.67 -5.87 -40.24
C ALA A 492 2.90 -5.99 -39.32
N HIS A 493 4.11 -5.92 -39.90
CA HIS A 493 5.36 -5.84 -39.13
C HIS A 493 5.41 -4.58 -38.23
N ALA A 494 5.01 -3.41 -38.74
CA ALA A 494 4.98 -2.18 -37.95
C ALA A 494 3.94 -2.22 -36.81
N MET A 495 2.76 -2.80 -37.05
CA MET A 495 1.72 -2.96 -36.04
C MET A 495 2.15 -3.96 -34.95
N GLY A 496 2.75 -5.09 -35.35
CA GLY A 496 3.35 -6.07 -34.44
C GLY A 496 4.48 -5.48 -33.58
N ALA A 497 5.42 -4.76 -34.20
CA ALA A 497 6.50 -4.09 -33.47
C ALA A 497 5.96 -3.02 -32.49
N THR A 498 4.85 -2.36 -32.84
CA THR A 498 4.16 -1.43 -31.93
C THR A 498 3.52 -2.15 -30.74
N MET A 499 2.86 -3.30 -30.98
CA MET A 499 2.27 -4.14 -29.93
C MET A 499 3.34 -4.65 -28.94
N ILE A 500 4.46 -5.18 -29.46
CA ILE A 500 5.62 -5.59 -28.67
C ILE A 500 6.19 -4.41 -27.86
N GLY A 501 6.30 -3.23 -28.48
CA GLY A 501 6.73 -2.01 -27.79
C GLY A 501 5.79 -1.60 -26.64
N LEU A 502 4.48 -1.74 -26.81
CA LEU A 502 3.49 -1.46 -25.76
C LEU A 502 3.57 -2.47 -24.61
N VAL A 503 3.73 -3.77 -24.90
CA VAL A 503 3.94 -4.81 -23.88
C VAL A 503 5.22 -4.55 -23.09
N ALA A 504 6.33 -4.23 -23.76
CA ALA A 504 7.61 -3.93 -23.10
C ALA A 504 7.54 -2.66 -22.22
N VAL A 505 6.80 -1.63 -22.65
CA VAL A 505 6.55 -0.42 -21.83
C VAL A 505 5.65 -0.74 -20.63
N ALA A 506 4.62 -1.58 -20.81
CA ALA A 506 3.75 -2.00 -19.73
C ALA A 506 4.51 -2.78 -18.65
N GLY A 507 5.35 -3.76 -19.05
CA GLY A 507 6.25 -4.50 -18.16
C GLY A 507 7.23 -3.59 -17.42
N GLY A 508 7.98 -2.75 -18.14
CA GLY A 508 8.93 -1.83 -17.52
C GLY A 508 8.30 -0.85 -16.52
N VAL A 509 7.04 -0.44 -16.73
CA VAL A 509 6.29 0.39 -15.78
C VAL A 509 5.79 -0.43 -14.58
N VAL A 510 5.28 -1.64 -14.77
CA VAL A 510 4.85 -2.52 -13.66
C VAL A 510 6.02 -2.93 -12.78
N ASP A 511 7.17 -3.30 -13.37
CA ASP A 511 8.40 -3.60 -12.66
C ASP A 511 8.91 -2.40 -11.86
N ALA A 512 8.98 -1.21 -12.49
CA ALA A 512 9.40 0.01 -11.79
C ALA A 512 8.49 0.35 -10.60
N LEU A 513 7.18 0.11 -10.73
CA LEU A 513 6.21 0.27 -9.65
C LEU A 513 6.34 -0.83 -8.57
N ALA A 514 6.60 -2.07 -8.94
CA ALA A 514 6.85 -3.17 -8.01
C ALA A 514 8.12 -2.94 -7.19
N TRP A 515 9.22 -2.51 -7.83
CA TRP A 515 10.45 -2.09 -7.15
C TRP A 515 10.25 -0.87 -6.26
N LEU A 516 9.48 0.14 -6.71
CA LEU A 516 9.11 1.29 -5.89
C LEU A 516 8.31 0.86 -4.65
N LEU A 517 7.33 -0.03 -4.82
CA LEU A 517 6.53 -0.57 -3.72
C LEU A 517 7.36 -1.42 -2.76
N LEU A 518 8.32 -2.22 -3.24
CA LEU A 518 9.25 -2.96 -2.40
C LEU A 518 10.14 -2.02 -1.57
N VAL A 519 10.72 -0.99 -2.20
CA VAL A 519 11.54 0.02 -1.51
C VAL A 519 10.70 0.79 -0.48
N VAL A 520 9.49 1.24 -0.83
CA VAL A 520 8.57 1.91 0.10
C VAL A 520 8.17 0.98 1.24
N GLY A 521 7.86 -0.29 0.96
CA GLY A 521 7.50 -1.30 1.96
C GLY A 521 8.63 -1.55 2.97
N VAL A 522 9.86 -1.75 2.48
CA VAL A 522 11.06 -1.89 3.32
C VAL A 522 11.28 -0.63 4.16
N LEU A 523 11.17 0.56 3.57
CA LEU A 523 11.30 1.84 4.30
C LEU A 523 10.21 1.99 5.38
N VAL A 524 8.97 1.58 5.13
CA VAL A 524 7.87 1.61 6.11
C VAL A 524 8.13 0.61 7.25
N VAL A 525 8.58 -0.62 6.96
CA VAL A 525 8.91 -1.61 7.99
C VAL A 525 10.10 -1.17 8.83
N VAL A 526 11.17 -0.63 8.21
CA VAL A 526 12.33 -0.07 8.92
C VAL A 526 11.95 1.15 9.77
N ARG A 527 11.13 2.07 9.23
CA ARG A 527 10.57 3.22 9.99
C ARG A 527 9.82 2.73 11.23
N LEU A 528 8.90 1.76 11.05
CA LEU A 528 8.06 1.20 12.10
C LEU A 528 8.91 0.53 13.21
N ALA A 529 9.89 -0.29 12.84
CA ALA A 529 10.82 -0.91 13.77
C ALA A 529 11.65 0.12 14.55
N LEU A 530 12.18 1.15 13.88
CA LEU A 530 12.93 2.24 14.52
C LEU A 530 12.07 3.05 15.48
N MET A 531 10.83 3.40 15.09
CA MET A 531 9.89 4.13 15.94
C MET A 531 9.52 3.34 17.20
N LEU A 532 9.18 2.05 17.05
CA LEU A 532 8.88 1.18 18.19
C LEU A 532 10.10 1.01 19.10
N ALA A 533 11.32 0.90 18.55
CA ALA A 533 12.54 0.83 19.33
C ALA A 533 12.81 2.14 20.12
N VAL A 534 12.59 3.30 19.51
CA VAL A 534 12.71 4.62 20.16
C VAL A 534 11.65 4.80 21.24
N ALA A 535 10.37 4.53 20.94
CA ALA A 535 9.27 4.62 21.89
C ALA A 535 9.45 3.66 23.08
N CYS A 536 9.84 2.40 22.83
CA CYS A 536 10.22 1.46 23.89
C CYS A 536 11.38 1.97 24.74
N ARG A 537 12.45 2.51 24.12
CA ARG A 537 13.63 3.04 24.82
C ARG A 537 13.30 4.26 25.68
N GLN A 538 12.40 5.13 25.23
CA GLN A 538 11.95 6.31 25.95
C GLN A 538 10.97 5.96 27.08
N HIS A 539 9.98 5.10 26.84
CA HIS A 539 9.08 4.61 27.88
C HIS A 539 9.88 3.88 28.98
N ARG A 540 10.82 2.99 28.61
CA ARG A 540 11.83 2.37 29.51
C ARG A 540 12.88 3.36 30.08
N ARG A 541 12.73 4.68 29.90
CA ARG A 541 13.53 5.74 30.53
C ARG A 541 12.68 6.64 31.43
N ARG A 542 11.48 7.03 30.99
CA ARG A 542 10.47 7.77 31.78
C ARG A 542 9.94 6.91 32.93
N HIS A 543 9.58 5.66 32.67
CA HIS A 543 9.04 4.71 33.66
C HIS A 543 10.15 3.88 34.34
N ARG A 544 11.25 4.54 34.74
CA ARG A 544 12.29 3.91 35.59
C ARG A 544 12.09 4.32 37.05
N PRO A 545 12.35 3.43 38.02
CA PRO A 545 12.54 3.83 39.41
C PRO A 545 13.59 4.95 39.48
N GLY A 546 13.26 6.05 40.18
CA GLY A 546 14.12 7.23 40.28
C GLY A 546 14.13 8.18 39.09
N PHE A 547 13.28 8.00 38.05
CA PHE A 547 13.04 9.09 37.11
C PHE A 547 12.23 10.20 37.78
N SER A 548 12.65 11.46 37.60
CA SER A 548 11.87 12.64 37.94
C SER A 548 12.14 13.77 36.95
N TRP A 549 11.16 14.66 36.79
CA TRP A 549 11.30 15.94 36.08
C TRP A 549 11.98 17.04 36.93
N GLY A 550 12.03 16.88 38.25
CA GLY A 550 12.54 17.87 39.21
C GLY A 550 11.72 17.90 40.50
N PRO A 551 11.73 18.99 41.27
CA PRO A 551 10.81 19.21 42.40
C PRO A 551 9.35 19.17 41.96
N THR A 552 8.43 18.87 42.89
CA THR A 552 6.98 18.88 42.59
C THR A 552 6.51 20.30 42.27
N VAL A 553 5.90 20.50 41.10
CA VAL A 553 5.25 21.76 40.74
C VAL A 553 3.95 21.89 41.52
N ARG A 554 3.87 22.84 42.47
CA ARG A 554 2.68 23.09 43.30
C ARG A 554 1.97 24.42 43.00
N ALA A 555 2.51 25.23 42.11
CA ALA A 555 1.93 26.53 41.77
C ALA A 555 0.55 26.36 41.09
N PRO A 556 -0.45 27.17 41.43
CA PRO A 556 -1.76 27.14 40.76
C PRO A 556 -1.64 27.51 39.28
N VAL A 557 -2.56 27.00 38.47
CA VAL A 557 -2.56 27.18 37.01
C VAL A 557 -3.91 27.67 36.49
N SER A 558 -3.91 28.39 35.37
CA SER A 558 -5.15 28.82 34.70
C SER A 558 -5.51 27.86 33.57
N VAL A 559 -6.66 27.22 33.65
CA VAL A 559 -7.20 26.34 32.61
C VAL A 559 -8.15 27.14 31.73
N VAL A 560 -7.83 27.27 30.44
CA VAL A 560 -8.65 27.99 29.45
C VAL A 560 -9.49 27.00 28.66
N VAL A 561 -10.81 27.20 28.67
CA VAL A 561 -11.81 26.37 27.98
C VAL A 561 -12.53 27.24 26.93
N PRO A 562 -12.15 27.22 25.64
CA PRO A 562 -12.90 27.92 24.60
C PRO A 562 -14.17 27.14 24.27
N ALA A 563 -15.34 27.78 24.37
CA ALA A 563 -16.64 27.16 24.19
C ALA A 563 -17.44 27.86 23.08
N TYR A 564 -18.07 27.09 22.19
CA TYR A 564 -19.01 27.62 21.19
C TYR A 564 -20.11 26.61 20.83
N ASN A 565 -21.27 26.81 21.44
CA ASN A 565 -22.44 25.93 21.31
C ASN A 565 -22.08 24.45 21.61
N GLU A 566 -21.71 24.19 22.87
CA GLU A 566 -21.23 22.91 23.41
C GLU A 566 -21.99 22.47 24.67
N LYS A 567 -23.25 22.90 24.81
CA LYS A 567 -24.14 22.62 25.97
C LYS A 567 -24.19 21.15 26.43
N GLU A 568 -24.04 20.22 25.49
CA GLU A 568 -24.15 18.76 25.71
C GLU A 568 -22.96 18.17 26.49
N ASN A 569 -21.82 18.88 26.56
CA ASN A 569 -20.59 18.39 27.19
C ASN A 569 -19.97 19.38 28.21
N ILE A 570 -20.21 20.70 28.07
CA ILE A 570 -19.48 21.74 28.83
C ILE A 570 -19.56 21.55 30.35
N ALA A 571 -20.70 21.07 30.87
CA ALA A 571 -20.88 20.84 32.31
C ALA A 571 -20.01 19.68 32.84
N ALA A 572 -19.83 18.61 32.06
CA ALA A 572 -18.92 17.50 32.39
C ALA A 572 -17.46 17.99 32.38
N THR A 573 -17.08 18.74 31.35
CA THR A 573 -15.75 19.36 31.19
C THR A 573 -15.39 20.22 32.41
N VAL A 574 -16.22 21.21 32.76
CA VAL A 574 -15.96 22.13 33.88
C VAL A 574 -15.91 21.38 35.23
N ARG A 575 -16.83 20.43 35.49
CA ARG A 575 -16.79 19.60 36.70
C ARG A 575 -15.48 18.80 36.80
N SER A 576 -15.01 18.22 35.70
CA SER A 576 -13.75 17.45 35.70
C SER A 576 -12.51 18.27 36.03
N LEU A 577 -12.52 19.56 35.67
CA LEU A 577 -11.44 20.49 35.98
C LEU A 577 -11.45 20.93 37.45
N VAL A 578 -12.63 21.24 38.00
CA VAL A 578 -12.79 21.59 39.43
C VAL A 578 -12.49 20.40 40.35
N ALA A 579 -12.70 19.18 39.87
CA ALA A 579 -12.34 17.94 40.57
C ALA A 579 -10.84 17.54 40.48
N SER A 580 -9.95 18.44 40.03
CA SER A 580 -8.53 18.11 39.89
C SER A 580 -7.78 18.09 41.23
N GLU A 581 -6.83 17.16 41.35
CA GLU A 581 -5.88 17.04 42.47
C GLU A 581 -4.88 18.22 42.55
N HIS A 582 -4.84 19.09 41.53
CA HIS A 582 -3.91 20.23 41.44
C HIS A 582 -4.68 21.56 41.50
N PRO A 583 -4.18 22.60 42.21
CA PRO A 583 -4.85 23.89 42.29
C PRO A 583 -5.07 24.57 40.92
N VAL A 584 -6.32 24.86 40.58
CA VAL A 584 -6.73 25.47 39.30
C VAL A 584 -7.60 26.72 39.47
N GLU A 585 -7.37 27.68 38.58
CA GLU A 585 -8.40 28.62 38.11
C GLU A 585 -8.97 28.06 36.80
N VAL A 586 -10.30 27.98 36.65
CA VAL A 586 -10.95 27.60 35.40
C VAL A 586 -11.55 28.84 34.74
N LEU A 587 -11.15 29.14 33.51
CA LEU A 587 -11.63 30.26 32.72
C LEU A 587 -12.30 29.73 31.44
N VAL A 588 -13.63 29.69 31.46
CA VAL A 588 -14.44 29.37 30.28
C VAL A 588 -14.62 30.63 29.45
N VAL A 589 -14.25 30.57 28.17
CA VAL A 589 -14.42 31.67 27.22
C VAL A 589 -15.49 31.29 26.22
N ASP A 590 -16.67 31.88 26.37
CA ASP A 590 -17.81 31.66 25.48
C ASP A 590 -17.70 32.57 24.25
N ASP A 591 -17.47 31.96 23.09
CA ASP A 591 -17.28 32.63 21.80
C ASP A 591 -18.62 32.97 21.14
N GLY A 592 -19.58 33.49 21.91
CA GLY A 592 -20.91 33.90 21.45
C GLY A 592 -21.84 32.72 21.16
N SER A 593 -21.98 31.81 22.12
CA SER A 593 -22.91 30.67 22.02
C SER A 593 -24.38 31.11 21.94
N THR A 594 -25.20 30.28 21.30
CA THR A 594 -26.62 30.53 21.02
C THR A 594 -27.54 29.46 21.60
N ASP A 595 -27.01 28.54 22.41
CA ASP A 595 -27.67 27.30 22.86
C ASP A 595 -27.73 27.14 24.39
N GLY A 596 -27.32 28.16 25.15
CA GLY A 596 -27.25 28.14 26.61
C GLY A 596 -25.90 27.73 27.21
N THR A 597 -24.85 27.50 26.41
CA THR A 597 -23.53 27.03 26.88
C THR A 597 -22.95 27.83 28.05
N ALA A 598 -22.93 29.17 27.99
CA ALA A 598 -22.43 30.01 29.08
C ALA A 598 -23.35 29.98 30.31
N ASP A 599 -24.67 30.04 30.10
CA ASP A 599 -25.67 30.07 31.17
C ASP A 599 -25.63 28.77 31.99
N ILE A 600 -25.37 27.62 31.34
CA ILE A 600 -25.14 26.33 32.01
C ILE A 600 -23.94 26.38 32.95
N VAL A 601 -22.82 26.99 32.53
CA VAL A 601 -21.60 27.07 33.36
C VAL A 601 -21.81 27.99 34.55
N GLU A 602 -22.44 29.14 34.35
CA GLU A 602 -22.78 30.09 35.42
C GLU A 602 -23.77 29.48 36.43
N ALA A 603 -24.74 28.68 35.95
CA ALA A 603 -25.68 27.95 36.79
C ALA A 603 -25.02 26.86 37.67
N LEU A 604 -23.82 26.36 37.34
CA LEU A 604 -23.10 25.41 38.20
C LEU A 604 -22.61 26.05 39.51
N ARG A 605 -22.46 27.38 39.57
CA ARG A 605 -22.00 28.15 40.74
C ARG A 605 -20.72 27.61 41.42
N LEU A 606 -19.83 27.00 40.65
CA LEU A 606 -18.62 26.35 41.16
C LEU A 606 -17.55 27.37 41.57
N PRO A 607 -16.86 27.17 42.71
CA PRO A 607 -15.74 28.02 43.10
C PRO A 607 -14.59 27.89 42.09
N ASN A 608 -13.79 28.94 41.98
CA ASN A 608 -12.64 29.06 41.06
C ASN A 608 -12.98 28.96 39.55
N VAL A 609 -14.26 28.93 39.17
CA VAL A 609 -14.71 29.04 37.77
C VAL A 609 -15.04 30.51 37.44
N ARG A 610 -14.56 30.98 36.29
CA ARG A 610 -14.85 32.29 35.69
C ARG A 610 -15.40 32.07 34.28
N VAL A 611 -16.42 32.81 33.90
CA VAL A 611 -16.92 32.86 32.52
C VAL A 611 -16.60 34.22 31.91
N LEU A 612 -16.10 34.21 30.67
CA LEU A 612 -15.89 35.39 29.84
C LEU A 612 -16.71 35.22 28.56
N ARG A 613 -17.76 36.01 28.39
CA ARG A 613 -18.59 36.02 27.17
C ARG A 613 -18.01 37.03 26.18
N GLN A 614 -17.85 36.64 24.92
CA GLN A 614 -17.39 37.51 23.82
C GLN A 614 -18.24 37.34 22.56
N ALA A 615 -18.10 38.25 21.59
CA ALA A 615 -18.65 38.03 20.24
C ALA A 615 -17.83 36.97 19.49
N ASN A 616 -18.47 36.19 18.61
CA ASN A 616 -17.82 35.08 17.92
C ASN A 616 -16.64 35.54 17.05
N GLY A 617 -15.41 35.23 17.49
CA GLY A 617 -14.16 35.43 16.77
C GLY A 617 -13.49 34.14 16.28
N GLY A 618 -14.11 32.99 16.59
CA GLY A 618 -13.55 31.66 16.38
C GLY A 618 -12.57 31.26 17.50
N LYS A 619 -12.35 29.95 17.64
CA LYS A 619 -11.54 29.34 18.70
C LYS A 619 -10.19 30.05 19.02
N PRO A 620 -9.38 30.52 18.04
CA PRO A 620 -8.15 31.27 18.35
C PRO A 620 -8.41 32.59 19.09
N SER A 621 -9.52 33.30 18.81
CA SER A 621 -9.91 34.50 19.56
C SER A 621 -10.22 34.17 21.02
N ALA A 622 -11.08 33.16 21.25
CA ALA A 622 -11.44 32.72 22.59
C ALA A 622 -10.22 32.25 23.41
N LEU A 623 -9.30 31.50 22.78
CA LEU A 623 -8.04 31.11 23.40
C LEU A 623 -7.17 32.32 23.74
N ASN A 624 -7.02 33.30 22.83
CA ASN A 624 -6.24 34.51 23.09
C ASN A 624 -6.83 35.39 24.20
N ALA A 625 -8.17 35.53 24.24
CA ALA A 625 -8.86 36.21 25.34
C ALA A 625 -8.62 35.48 26.68
N GLY A 626 -8.63 34.15 26.68
CA GLY A 626 -8.27 33.33 27.83
C GLY A 626 -6.83 33.53 28.31
N ILE A 627 -5.85 33.54 27.39
CA ILE A 627 -4.42 33.79 27.70
C ILE A 627 -4.20 35.18 28.32
N ALA A 628 -4.93 36.18 27.83
CA ALA A 628 -4.89 37.54 28.36
C ALA A 628 -5.40 37.60 29.81
N HIS A 629 -6.54 36.96 30.10
CA HIS A 629 -7.24 37.04 31.40
C HIS A 629 -6.85 35.95 32.43
N ALA A 630 -5.96 35.03 32.05
CA ALA A 630 -5.34 34.03 32.94
C ALA A 630 -4.45 34.70 34.00
N ARG A 631 -4.62 34.29 35.27
CA ARG A 631 -3.88 34.85 36.41
C ARG A 631 -2.49 34.22 36.63
N HIS A 632 -2.21 33.06 36.04
CA HIS A 632 -1.03 32.24 36.37
C HIS A 632 -0.01 32.10 35.22
N ASP A 633 1.25 31.85 35.57
CA ASP A 633 2.36 31.65 34.63
C ASP A 633 2.28 30.36 33.81
N LEU A 634 1.50 29.38 34.27
CA LEU A 634 1.21 28.16 33.54
C LEU A 634 -0.26 28.17 33.10
N ILE A 635 -0.46 27.98 31.80
CA ILE A 635 -1.77 27.92 31.16
C ILE A 635 -1.99 26.50 30.63
N VAL A 636 -3.13 25.92 30.97
CA VAL A 636 -3.63 24.67 30.39
C VAL A 636 -4.72 25.02 29.37
N MET A 637 -4.75 24.31 28.24
CA MET A 637 -5.78 24.42 27.21
C MET A 637 -6.45 23.06 27.02
N ILE A 638 -7.77 23.09 26.94
CA ILE A 638 -8.66 21.92 26.85
C ILE A 638 -9.87 22.32 26.01
N ASP A 639 -10.32 21.44 25.12
CA ASP A 639 -11.54 21.66 24.32
C ASP A 639 -12.79 21.44 25.20
N GLY A 640 -13.86 22.21 25.00
CA GLY A 640 -15.10 22.14 25.81
C GLY A 640 -15.84 20.80 25.75
N ASP A 641 -15.42 19.88 24.87
CA ASP A 641 -15.90 18.51 24.66
C ASP A 641 -15.03 17.43 25.34
N THR A 642 -14.17 17.80 26.28
CA THR A 642 -13.11 16.94 26.79
C THR A 642 -13.06 16.93 28.32
N VAL A 643 -13.01 15.73 28.91
CA VAL A 643 -12.96 15.50 30.37
C VAL A 643 -11.57 15.06 30.81
N PHE A 644 -11.05 15.61 31.91
CA PHE A 644 -9.76 15.21 32.50
C PHE A 644 -9.94 14.17 33.63
N GLU A 645 -8.96 13.27 33.78
CA GLU A 645 -8.78 12.50 35.02
C GLU A 645 -8.28 13.44 36.15
N PRO A 646 -8.64 13.25 37.44
CA PRO A 646 -8.30 14.20 38.52
C PRO A 646 -6.81 14.58 38.61
N ALA A 647 -5.92 13.59 38.45
CA ALA A 647 -4.46 13.76 38.45
C ALA A 647 -3.88 14.43 37.19
N THR A 648 -4.66 14.63 36.11
CA THR A 648 -4.12 15.04 34.80
C THR A 648 -3.49 16.42 34.81
N VAL A 649 -4.05 17.40 35.50
CA VAL A 649 -3.44 18.75 35.57
C VAL A 649 -2.07 18.69 36.26
N GLY A 650 -1.98 18.03 37.42
CA GLY A 650 -0.71 17.84 38.13
C GLY A 650 0.36 17.14 37.26
N ARG A 651 -0.04 16.12 36.50
CA ARG A 651 0.84 15.43 35.55
C ARG A 651 1.26 16.32 34.38
N LEU A 652 0.37 17.14 33.83
CA LEU A 652 0.68 18.10 32.75
C LEU A 652 1.67 19.18 33.18
N VAL A 653 1.61 19.64 34.43
CA VAL A 653 2.44 20.75 34.90
C VAL A 653 3.80 20.31 35.43
N GLN A 654 3.93 19.07 35.92
CA GLN A 654 5.16 18.55 36.49
C GLN A 654 6.41 18.64 35.57
N PRO A 655 6.32 18.48 34.22
CA PRO A 655 7.44 18.71 33.32
C PRO A 655 8.02 20.14 33.34
N PHE A 656 7.28 21.15 33.80
CA PHE A 656 7.80 22.52 33.92
C PHE A 656 8.79 22.71 35.07
N ALA A 657 9.03 21.69 35.90
CA ALA A 657 10.18 21.63 36.81
C ALA A 657 11.53 21.65 36.05
N ASP A 658 11.55 21.28 34.76
CA ASP A 658 12.65 21.52 33.83
C ASP A 658 12.48 22.92 33.20
N PRO A 659 13.35 23.91 33.50
CA PRO A 659 13.21 25.27 33.00
C PRO A 659 13.29 25.39 31.48
N SER A 660 13.77 24.37 30.76
CA SER A 660 13.87 24.38 29.29
C SER A 660 12.62 23.84 28.57
N VAL A 661 11.63 23.33 29.33
CA VAL A 661 10.31 22.95 28.81
C VAL A 661 9.43 24.18 28.70
N GLY A 662 8.92 24.48 27.50
CA GLY A 662 8.01 25.60 27.23
C GLY A 662 6.56 25.17 27.03
N ALA A 663 6.33 23.91 26.61
CA ALA A 663 4.99 23.33 26.49
C ALA A 663 5.01 21.80 26.65
N VAL A 664 3.85 21.23 26.98
CA VAL A 664 3.61 19.81 27.26
C VAL A 664 2.38 19.34 26.49
N ALA A 665 2.52 18.27 25.72
CA ALA A 665 1.40 17.50 25.16
C ALA A 665 1.01 16.36 26.09
N GLY A 666 -0.28 16.24 26.40
CA GLY A 666 -0.83 15.08 27.10
C GLY A 666 -1.36 14.00 26.17
N ASN A 667 -1.90 12.95 26.80
CA ASN A 667 -2.40 11.74 26.16
C ASN A 667 -3.92 11.83 25.95
N ALA A 668 -4.33 12.34 24.79
CA ALA A 668 -5.74 12.33 24.39
C ALA A 668 -6.24 10.89 24.16
N LYS A 669 -7.36 10.55 24.78
CA LYS A 669 -8.07 9.27 24.71
C LYS A 669 -9.45 9.47 24.10
N VAL A 670 -9.90 8.48 23.34
CA VAL A 670 -11.21 8.51 22.65
C VAL A 670 -12.24 7.82 23.53
N ALA A 671 -13.30 8.54 23.92
CA ALA A 671 -14.45 7.94 24.58
C ALA A 671 -15.25 7.08 23.59
N ALA A 672 -15.77 5.94 24.06
CA ALA A 672 -16.76 5.16 23.33
C ALA A 672 -18.16 5.67 23.69
N PRO A 673 -18.96 6.19 22.74
CA PRO A 673 -20.28 6.72 23.07
C PRO A 673 -21.21 5.60 23.52
N THR A 674 -21.72 5.70 24.75
CA THR A 674 -22.51 4.64 25.42
C THR A 674 -23.94 4.48 24.90
N ARG A 675 -24.44 5.42 24.08
CA ARG A 675 -25.83 5.48 23.61
C ARG A 675 -26.00 5.49 22.08
N LEU A 676 -24.96 5.15 21.31
CA LEU A 676 -25.01 5.17 19.84
C LEU A 676 -24.87 3.78 19.21
N GLY A 677 -25.53 3.60 18.05
CA GLY A 677 -25.55 2.34 17.31
C GLY A 677 -24.20 1.90 16.72
N PHE A 678 -24.19 0.67 16.19
CA PHE A 678 -23.03 -0.10 15.71
C PHE A 678 -21.89 0.73 15.07
N TRP A 679 -22.21 1.59 14.11
CA TRP A 679 -21.22 2.39 13.37
C TRP A 679 -20.43 3.37 14.24
N ALA A 680 -21.03 3.98 15.26
CA ALA A 680 -20.33 4.89 16.17
C ALA A 680 -19.33 4.13 17.05
N GLY A 681 -19.75 2.98 17.58
CA GLY A 681 -18.89 2.09 18.35
C GLY A 681 -17.72 1.55 17.52
N LEU A 682 -17.94 1.29 16.22
CA LEU A 682 -16.89 0.86 15.29
C LEU A 682 -15.90 1.99 14.97
N VAL A 683 -16.38 3.20 14.66
CA VAL A 683 -15.53 4.37 14.38
C VAL A 683 -14.68 4.76 15.60
N SER A 684 -15.27 4.83 16.79
CA SER A 684 -14.56 5.12 18.04
C SER A 684 -13.42 4.11 18.29
N ARG A 685 -13.66 2.81 18.08
CA ARG A 685 -12.63 1.76 18.21
C ARG A 685 -11.51 1.88 17.19
N TRP A 686 -11.81 2.19 15.92
CA TRP A 686 -10.77 2.44 14.91
C TRP A 686 -9.93 3.68 15.22
N GLN A 687 -10.55 4.76 15.73
CA GLN A 687 -9.81 5.93 16.19
C GLN A 687 -8.95 5.62 17.41
N HIS A 688 -9.44 4.83 18.37
CA HIS A 688 -8.64 4.37 19.51
C HIS A 688 -7.39 3.59 19.05
N ILE A 689 -7.54 2.66 18.09
CA ILE A 689 -6.38 1.95 17.48
C ILE A 689 -5.40 2.95 16.85
N GLU A 690 -5.89 3.93 16.10
CA GLU A 690 -5.05 4.93 15.43
C GLU A 690 -4.34 5.87 16.42
N TYR A 691 -5.00 6.29 17.50
CA TYR A 691 -4.42 7.14 18.53
C TYR A 691 -3.29 6.41 19.27
N VAL A 692 -3.50 5.12 19.58
CA VAL A 692 -2.50 4.28 20.26
C VAL A 692 -1.34 3.92 19.33
N MET A 693 -1.60 3.42 18.12
CA MET A 693 -0.55 2.99 17.17
C MET A 693 0.18 4.16 16.50
N GLY A 694 -0.58 5.14 16.04
CA GLY A 694 -0.08 6.31 15.33
C GLY A 694 0.36 7.36 16.33
N PHE A 695 -0.58 8.20 16.78
CA PHE A 695 -0.25 9.45 17.47
C PHE A 695 0.60 9.26 18.73
N ASN A 696 0.34 8.27 19.58
CA ASN A 696 1.09 8.09 20.83
C ASN A 696 2.46 7.43 20.65
N VAL A 697 2.73 6.77 19.51
CA VAL A 697 4.08 6.34 19.13
C VAL A 697 4.82 7.49 18.43
N ASP A 698 4.17 8.22 17.52
CA ASP A 698 4.70 9.42 16.85
C ASP A 698 5.12 10.48 17.89
N ARG A 699 4.25 10.86 18.84
CA ARG A 699 4.56 11.84 19.92
C ARG A 699 5.76 11.43 20.78
N ARG A 700 5.86 10.15 21.10
CA ARG A 700 7.01 9.57 21.81
C ARG A 700 8.32 9.81 21.04
N VAL A 701 8.31 9.48 19.74
CA VAL A 701 9.46 9.75 18.84
C VAL A 701 9.75 11.26 18.73
N TYR A 702 8.72 12.12 18.62
CA TYR A 702 8.90 13.56 18.50
C TYR A 702 9.48 14.27 19.75
N ASP A 703 9.19 13.81 20.98
CA ASP A 703 9.86 14.29 22.22
C ASP A 703 11.36 13.96 22.18
N VAL A 704 11.73 12.74 21.77
CA VAL A 704 13.14 12.32 21.62
C VAL A 704 13.85 13.12 20.52
N LEU A 705 13.18 13.35 19.39
CA LEU A 705 13.71 14.13 18.27
C LEU A 705 13.67 15.66 18.51
N ARG A 706 12.94 16.14 19.54
CA ARG A 706 12.64 17.55 19.82
C ARG A 706 12.09 18.28 18.59
N CYS A 707 11.01 17.74 18.03
CA CYS A 707 10.31 18.32 16.88
C CYS A 707 8.81 17.98 16.88
N MET A 708 8.13 18.19 18.02
CA MET A 708 6.69 17.97 18.14
C MET A 708 5.93 18.81 17.09
N PRO A 709 5.09 18.21 16.23
CA PRO A 709 4.34 18.98 15.24
C PRO A 709 3.03 19.55 15.80
N THR A 710 2.41 18.85 16.76
CA THR A 710 1.08 19.15 17.30
C THR A 710 0.97 18.72 18.76
N ILE A 711 0.74 19.67 19.66
CA ILE A 711 0.05 19.47 20.94
C ILE A 711 -1.44 19.44 20.61
N PRO A 712 -2.25 18.46 21.07
CA PRO A 712 -3.69 18.44 20.78
C PRO A 712 -4.42 19.57 21.51
N GLY A 713 -5.34 20.28 20.84
CA GLY A 713 -6.21 21.26 21.49
C GLY A 713 -6.97 20.73 22.72
N ALA A 714 -7.35 19.45 22.68
CA ALA A 714 -8.00 18.75 23.79
C ALA A 714 -7.11 18.54 25.04
N ILE A 715 -5.78 18.58 24.95
CA ILE A 715 -4.89 18.44 26.12
C ILE A 715 -3.48 19.02 25.87
N GLY A 716 -3.30 20.30 26.22
CA GLY A 716 -2.02 20.98 26.18
C GLY A 716 -1.76 21.85 27.42
N ALA A 717 -0.50 21.95 27.83
CA ALA A 717 -0.06 22.91 28.87
C ALA A 717 1.15 23.71 28.39
N PHE A 718 1.24 24.97 28.82
CA PHE A 718 2.15 25.97 28.25
C PHE A 718 2.64 26.95 29.34
N ARG A 719 3.86 27.48 29.20
CA ARG A 719 4.24 28.71 29.92
C ARG A 719 3.58 29.92 29.27
N ARG A 720 2.95 30.80 30.05
CA ARG A 720 2.32 32.04 29.56
C ARG A 720 3.31 32.93 28.81
N ALA A 721 4.55 33.04 29.29
CA ALA A 721 5.63 33.75 28.61
C ALA A 721 5.91 33.21 27.19
N VAL A 722 5.83 31.89 26.98
CA VAL A 722 6.07 31.25 25.66
C VAL A 722 4.92 31.52 24.70
N LEU A 723 3.68 31.54 25.19
CA LEU A 723 2.51 31.92 24.39
C LEU A 723 2.57 33.40 23.96
N LEU A 724 3.06 34.29 24.83
CA LEU A 724 3.28 35.70 24.51
C LEU A 724 4.45 35.88 23.52
N GLU A 725 5.56 35.14 23.68
CA GLU A 725 6.72 35.17 22.78
C GLU A 725 6.36 34.80 21.32
N VAL A 726 5.46 33.84 21.11
CA VAL A 726 5.01 33.43 19.77
C VAL A 726 3.84 34.26 19.21
N GLY A 727 3.34 35.24 19.95
CA GLY A 727 2.22 36.10 19.53
C GLY A 727 0.82 35.47 19.69
N GLY A 728 0.67 34.49 20.58
CA GLY A 728 -0.60 33.82 20.85
C GLY A 728 -1.00 32.76 19.82
N VAL A 729 -2.29 32.44 19.78
CA VAL A 729 -2.90 31.45 18.87
C VAL A 729 -3.31 32.15 17.57
N SER A 730 -2.92 31.58 16.43
CA SER A 730 -3.14 32.22 15.12
C SER A 730 -4.47 31.85 14.47
N HIS A 731 -5.02 32.78 13.70
CA HIS A 731 -6.20 32.59 12.84
C HIS A 731 -5.87 32.11 11.42
N ASP A 732 -4.59 31.95 11.06
CA ASP A 732 -4.15 31.68 9.67
C ASP A 732 -4.52 30.28 9.14
N THR A 733 -4.83 29.33 10.02
CA THR A 733 -4.95 27.89 9.70
C THR A 733 -6.14 27.23 10.39
N LEU A 734 -6.62 26.11 9.84
CA LEU A 734 -7.71 25.31 10.43
C LEU A 734 -7.25 24.26 11.46
N ALA A 735 -5.96 24.31 11.85
CA ALA A 735 -5.33 23.49 12.88
C ALA A 735 -4.45 24.39 13.74
N GLU A 736 -5.13 25.23 14.54
CA GLU A 736 -4.54 26.29 15.37
C GLU A 736 -3.55 25.75 16.40
N ASP A 737 -3.82 24.54 16.92
CA ASP A 737 -3.00 23.81 17.88
C ASP A 737 -1.65 23.38 17.28
N THR A 738 -1.68 22.98 16.02
CA THR A 738 -0.53 22.56 15.21
C THR A 738 0.32 23.77 14.82
N ASP A 739 -0.29 24.85 14.32
CA ASP A 739 0.39 26.10 13.99
C ASP A 739 1.12 26.71 15.22
N LEU A 740 0.44 26.76 16.37
CA LEU A 740 1.02 27.17 17.65
C LEU A 740 2.21 26.28 18.05
N THR A 741 2.06 24.95 17.97
CA THR A 741 3.13 24.01 18.33
C THR A 741 4.35 24.16 17.42
N MET A 742 4.14 24.37 16.12
CA MET A 742 5.21 24.65 15.17
C MET A 742 5.93 25.98 15.49
N ALA A 743 5.19 27.03 15.87
CA ALA A 743 5.78 28.29 16.30
C ALA A 743 6.69 28.12 17.55
N ILE A 744 6.20 27.41 18.58
CA ILE A 744 6.97 27.13 19.81
C ILE A 744 8.21 26.27 19.52
N CYS A 745 8.13 25.29 18.60
CA CYS A 745 9.30 24.50 18.20
C CYS A 745 10.36 25.31 17.43
N ARG A 746 10.02 26.49 16.88
CA ARG A 746 10.97 27.33 16.13
C ARG A 746 11.83 28.23 17.02
N THR A 747 11.28 28.72 18.14
CA THR A 747 12.01 29.56 19.10
C THR A 747 13.07 28.78 19.89
N GLY A 748 12.80 27.50 20.15
CA GLY A 748 13.79 26.55 20.70
C GLY A 748 13.47 26.01 22.09
N TRP A 749 12.36 26.45 22.67
CA TRP A 749 11.73 25.78 23.81
C TRP A 749 11.49 24.30 23.52
N ARG A 750 11.61 23.46 24.54
CA ARG A 750 11.23 22.04 24.41
C ARG A 750 9.73 21.90 24.55
N VAL A 751 9.10 21.36 23.52
CA VAL A 751 7.79 20.70 23.61
C VAL A 751 8.03 19.24 23.95
N VAL A 752 7.40 18.75 25.00
CA VAL A 752 7.56 17.37 25.51
C VAL A 752 6.22 16.62 25.54
N TYR A 753 6.26 15.30 25.66
CA TYR A 753 5.07 14.44 25.77
C TYR A 753 5.05 13.74 27.13
N GLU A 754 3.93 13.83 27.84
CA GLU A 754 3.70 13.18 29.13
C GLU A 754 2.61 12.11 28.97
N ASP A 755 3.01 10.84 28.91
CA ASP A 755 2.11 9.72 28.54
C ASP A 755 1.14 9.32 29.67
N SER A 756 1.37 9.84 30.88
CA SER A 756 0.54 9.61 32.08
C SER A 756 -0.60 10.61 32.29
N ALA A 757 -0.57 11.77 31.63
CA ALA A 757 -1.61 12.81 31.71
C ALA A 757 -2.70 12.54 30.68
N ARG A 758 -3.94 12.26 31.10
CA ARG A 758 -5.01 11.72 30.24
C ARG A 758 -6.25 12.60 30.17
N ALA A 759 -6.79 12.71 28.96
CA ALA A 759 -8.02 13.45 28.66
C ALA A 759 -8.94 12.64 27.73
N TRP A 760 -10.23 12.63 27.99
CA TRP A 760 -11.23 11.83 27.31
C TRP A 760 -12.15 12.72 26.46
N THR A 761 -12.13 12.54 25.13
CA THR A 761 -12.87 13.38 24.15
C THR A 761 -13.86 12.55 23.31
N GLU A 762 -14.92 13.20 22.80
CA GLU A 762 -16.01 12.58 22.06
C GLU A 762 -15.61 12.15 20.63
N ALA A 763 -15.80 10.86 20.30
CA ALA A 763 -15.61 10.35 18.94
C ALA A 763 -16.72 10.82 17.97
N PRO A 764 -16.41 11.19 16.72
CA PRO A 764 -17.40 11.33 15.65
C PRO A 764 -18.26 10.06 15.48
N GLY A 765 -19.56 10.15 15.78
CA GLY A 765 -20.48 9.01 15.72
C GLY A 765 -20.78 8.44 14.33
N THR A 766 -20.33 9.10 13.24
CA THR A 766 -20.60 8.67 11.86
C THR A 766 -19.42 8.95 10.90
N LEU A 767 -19.32 8.17 9.82
CA LEU A 767 -18.29 8.35 8.78
C LEU A 767 -18.28 9.76 8.14
N PRO A 768 -19.43 10.43 7.88
CA PRO A 768 -19.42 11.82 7.40
C PRO A 768 -18.92 12.86 8.42
N GLN A 769 -19.12 12.64 9.72
CA GLN A 769 -18.52 13.49 10.76
C GLN A 769 -17.00 13.26 10.83
N LEU A 770 -16.56 11.99 10.83
CA LEU A 770 -15.15 11.60 10.77
C LEU A 770 -14.46 12.21 9.54
N TRP A 771 -15.09 12.15 8.35
CA TRP A 771 -14.58 12.79 7.14
C TRP A 771 -14.28 14.28 7.36
N ARG A 772 -15.24 15.04 7.90
CA ARG A 772 -15.09 16.49 8.15
C ARG A 772 -13.95 16.77 9.13
N GLN A 773 -13.86 16.00 10.22
CA GLN A 773 -12.77 16.11 11.20
C GLN A 773 -11.40 15.88 10.55
N ARG A 774 -11.23 14.74 9.86
CA ARG A 774 -9.94 14.36 9.26
C ARG A 774 -9.55 15.26 8.10
N TYR A 775 -10.51 15.68 7.28
CA TYR A 775 -10.28 16.64 6.21
C TYR A 775 -9.83 18.01 6.73
N ARG A 776 -10.45 18.51 7.82
CA ARG A 776 -10.00 19.73 8.50
C ARG A 776 -8.56 19.58 9.02
N TRP A 777 -8.25 18.47 9.69
CA TRP A 777 -6.92 18.22 10.26
C TRP A 777 -5.84 18.08 9.18
N SER A 778 -6.02 17.20 8.20
CA SER A 778 -5.03 16.98 7.13
C SER A 778 -4.75 18.25 6.32
N TYR A 779 -5.79 19.03 5.98
CA TYR A 779 -5.62 20.31 5.29
C TYR A 779 -4.99 21.37 6.21
N GLY A 780 -5.45 21.50 7.47
CA GLY A 780 -4.90 22.45 8.44
C GLY A 780 -3.42 22.22 8.74
N THR A 781 -2.99 20.96 8.90
CA THR A 781 -1.57 20.60 9.03
C THR A 781 -0.78 21.02 7.79
N MET A 782 -1.32 20.83 6.57
CA MET A 782 -0.68 21.33 5.34
C MET A 782 -0.59 22.87 5.29
N GLN A 783 -1.60 23.60 5.80
CA GLN A 783 -1.51 25.06 5.93
C GLN A 783 -0.41 25.47 6.91
N ALA A 784 -0.32 24.84 8.10
CA ALA A 784 0.72 25.11 9.09
C ALA A 784 2.12 24.79 8.55
N MET A 785 2.30 23.63 7.91
CA MET A 785 3.55 23.28 7.21
C MET A 785 3.93 24.32 6.15
N TRP A 786 2.96 24.79 5.36
CA TRP A 786 3.21 25.84 4.36
C TRP A 786 3.59 27.17 4.99
N LYS A 787 2.88 27.61 6.04
CA LYS A 787 3.21 28.82 6.82
C LYS A 787 4.64 28.77 7.35
N HIS A 788 5.02 27.64 7.97
CA HIS A 788 6.34 27.47 8.59
C HIS A 788 7.46 27.03 7.63
N ARG A 789 7.18 26.77 6.34
CA ARG A 789 8.12 26.17 5.35
C ARG A 789 9.53 26.76 5.29
N ARG A 790 9.69 28.06 5.60
CA ARG A 790 11.00 28.74 5.65
C ARG A 790 11.94 28.16 6.73
N ALA A 791 11.41 27.48 7.75
CA ALA A 791 12.17 26.76 8.78
C ALA A 791 13.26 25.83 8.21
N VAL A 792 13.04 25.25 7.02
CA VAL A 792 14.01 24.35 6.37
C VAL A 792 15.33 25.07 6.05
N LEU A 793 15.28 26.37 5.78
CA LEU A 793 16.42 27.24 5.45
C LEU A 793 17.03 27.92 6.69
N ASP A 794 16.27 28.02 7.78
CA ASP A 794 16.67 28.70 9.01
C ASP A 794 17.86 28.00 9.70
N ARG A 795 18.58 28.75 10.55
CA ARG A 795 19.63 28.21 11.44
C ARG A 795 19.03 27.94 12.85
N GLY A 796 19.84 27.38 13.76
CA GLY A 796 19.41 27.13 15.13
C GLY A 796 18.23 26.17 15.27
N ALA A 797 17.36 26.42 16.26
CA ALA A 797 16.22 25.57 16.58
C ALA A 797 15.19 25.48 15.45
N SER A 798 14.76 26.62 14.89
CA SER A 798 13.89 26.66 13.71
C SER A 798 14.45 25.84 12.55
N GLY A 799 15.76 25.95 12.29
CA GLY A 799 16.47 25.12 11.31
C GLY A 799 16.36 23.62 11.55
N ARG A 800 16.49 23.18 12.81
CA ARG A 800 16.30 21.77 13.21
C ARG A 800 14.85 21.34 13.01
N PHE A 801 13.89 22.14 13.47
CA PHE A 801 12.46 21.84 13.31
C PHE A 801 12.05 21.73 11.83
N GLY A 802 12.53 22.63 10.98
CA GLY A 802 12.28 22.57 9.54
C GLY A 802 12.86 21.31 8.89
N ARG A 803 14.17 21.07 9.07
CA ARG A 803 14.85 19.95 8.39
C ARG A 803 14.51 18.56 8.94
N LEU A 804 13.99 18.46 10.17
CA LEU A 804 13.61 17.18 10.78
C LEU A 804 12.09 17.01 10.91
N GLY A 805 11.39 17.98 11.52
CA GLY A 805 9.95 17.95 11.76
C GLY A 805 9.14 18.10 10.48
N LEU A 806 9.29 19.22 9.75
CA LEU A 806 8.53 19.43 8.51
C LEU A 806 8.86 18.38 7.44
N ALA A 807 10.12 17.93 7.37
CA ALA A 807 10.52 16.84 6.48
C ALA A 807 9.86 15.50 6.88
N HIS A 808 9.81 15.16 8.18
CA HIS A 808 9.10 13.97 8.65
C HIS A 808 7.61 14.02 8.32
N LEU A 809 6.94 15.17 8.52
CA LEU A 809 5.52 15.33 8.14
C LEU A 809 5.32 15.16 6.63
N ALA A 810 6.14 15.83 5.81
CA ALA A 810 6.03 15.78 4.35
C ALA A 810 6.23 14.35 3.80
N VAL A 811 7.21 13.61 4.32
CA VAL A 811 7.48 12.24 3.86
C VAL A 811 6.48 11.24 4.44
N PHE A 812 6.29 11.22 5.77
CA PHE A 812 5.61 10.11 6.44
C PHE A 812 4.12 10.33 6.72
N GLN A 813 3.63 11.57 6.74
CA GLN A 813 2.20 11.86 6.90
C GLN A 813 1.51 12.31 5.59
N ILE A 814 2.27 12.71 4.57
CA ILE A 814 1.73 13.10 3.26
C ILE A 814 2.19 12.14 2.15
N LEU A 815 3.50 12.09 1.83
CA LEU A 815 3.98 11.40 0.63
C LEU A 815 3.77 9.88 0.66
N LEU A 816 4.23 9.16 1.69
CA LEU A 816 4.06 7.70 1.74
C LEU A 816 2.58 7.27 1.84
N PRO A 817 1.72 7.93 2.65
CA PRO A 817 0.29 7.58 2.66
C PRO A 817 -0.47 7.93 1.36
N LEU A 818 0.05 8.84 0.52
CA LEU A 818 -0.48 9.07 -0.85
C LEU A 818 -0.07 7.97 -1.84
N LEU A 819 1.05 7.27 -1.60
CA LEU A 819 1.49 6.11 -2.41
C LEU A 819 0.83 4.80 -1.96
N ALA A 820 0.38 4.72 -0.70
CA ALA A 820 -0.22 3.51 -0.12
C ALA A 820 -1.42 2.90 -0.89
N PRO A 821 -2.28 3.64 -1.62
CA PRO A 821 -3.30 3.05 -2.49
C PRO A 821 -2.75 2.13 -3.59
N LEU A 822 -1.50 2.34 -4.04
CA LEU A 822 -0.85 1.47 -5.03
C LEU A 822 -0.67 0.04 -4.50
N VAL A 823 -0.49 -0.15 -3.18
CA VAL A 823 -0.42 -1.50 -2.57
C VAL A 823 -1.73 -2.26 -2.77
N ASP A 824 -2.87 -1.56 -2.70
CA ASP A 824 -4.19 -2.19 -2.83
C ASP A 824 -4.56 -2.42 -4.30
N ILE A 825 -4.06 -1.60 -5.22
CA ILE A 825 -4.15 -1.86 -6.67
C ILE A 825 -3.28 -3.07 -7.04
N PHE A 826 -2.05 -3.16 -6.53
CA PHE A 826 -1.17 -4.32 -6.75
C PHE A 826 -1.66 -5.59 -6.07
N LEU A 827 -2.40 -5.50 -4.95
CA LEU A 827 -3.13 -6.62 -4.37
C LEU A 827 -4.20 -7.14 -5.34
N VAL A 828 -5.05 -6.28 -5.90
CA VAL A 828 -6.07 -6.70 -6.87
C VAL A 828 -5.42 -7.27 -8.14
N TYR A 829 -4.41 -6.60 -8.69
CA TYR A 829 -3.64 -7.08 -9.84
C TYR A 829 -3.04 -8.48 -9.57
N GLY A 830 -2.40 -8.67 -8.41
CA GLY A 830 -1.79 -9.94 -8.01
C GLY A 830 -2.78 -11.04 -7.61
N LEU A 831 -4.07 -10.74 -7.49
CA LEU A 831 -5.15 -11.72 -7.33
C LEU A 831 -5.80 -12.11 -8.66
N VAL A 832 -5.61 -11.30 -9.72
CA VAL A 832 -6.26 -11.48 -11.04
C VAL A 832 -5.29 -11.99 -12.10
N PHE A 833 -4.02 -11.58 -12.06
CA PHE A 833 -3.02 -11.91 -13.10
C PHE A 833 -1.79 -12.68 -12.59
N LEU A 834 -1.59 -12.75 -11.27
CA LEU A 834 -0.49 -13.49 -10.63
C LEU A 834 -1.04 -14.58 -9.70
N ASN A 835 -0.17 -15.43 -9.17
CA ASN A 835 -0.52 -16.49 -8.23
C ASN A 835 -1.26 -15.93 -6.98
N PRO A 836 -2.58 -16.21 -6.80
CA PRO A 836 -3.36 -15.57 -5.76
C PRO A 836 -2.95 -15.98 -4.34
N VAL A 837 -2.46 -17.22 -4.17
CA VAL A 837 -2.00 -17.74 -2.87
C VAL A 837 -0.76 -16.98 -2.40
N THR A 838 0.23 -16.81 -3.26
CA THR A 838 1.44 -16.02 -2.96
C THR A 838 1.09 -14.57 -2.65
N THR A 839 0.20 -13.95 -3.43
CA THR A 839 -0.28 -12.58 -3.18
C THR A 839 -0.98 -12.45 -1.82
N LEU A 840 -1.87 -13.38 -1.45
CA LEU A 840 -2.53 -13.41 -0.14
C LEU A 840 -1.54 -13.64 1.01
N LEU A 841 -0.54 -14.51 0.85
CA LEU A 841 0.50 -14.75 1.85
C LEU A 841 1.36 -13.51 2.10
N LEU A 842 1.76 -12.79 1.05
CA LEU A 842 2.49 -11.52 1.17
C LEU A 842 1.66 -10.44 1.87
N TRP A 843 0.39 -10.30 1.52
CA TRP A 843 -0.53 -9.36 2.17
C TRP A 843 -0.76 -9.73 3.65
N ALA A 844 -0.96 -11.01 3.95
CA ALA A 844 -1.10 -11.51 5.32
C ALA A 844 0.16 -11.29 6.16
N ALA A 845 1.36 -11.41 5.57
CA ALA A 845 2.62 -11.11 6.25
C ALA A 845 2.74 -9.61 6.61
N VAL A 846 2.37 -8.71 5.70
CA VAL A 846 2.32 -7.26 5.98
C VAL A 846 1.30 -6.95 7.09
N LEU A 847 0.12 -7.58 7.05
CA LEU A 847 -0.90 -7.44 8.09
C LEU A 847 -0.40 -7.98 9.45
N ALA A 848 0.29 -9.12 9.48
CA ALA A 848 0.86 -9.68 10.70
C ALA A 848 1.94 -8.77 11.33
N ILE A 849 2.77 -8.11 10.51
CA ILE A 849 3.74 -7.09 10.98
C ILE A 849 3.00 -5.89 11.60
N GLN A 850 1.90 -5.42 10.99
CA GLN A 850 1.08 -4.36 11.56
C GLN A 850 0.41 -4.76 12.89
N VAL A 851 -0.13 -5.98 12.98
CA VAL A 851 -0.72 -6.50 14.24
C VAL A 851 0.34 -6.65 15.34
N LEU A 852 1.55 -7.12 15.02
CA LEU A 852 2.64 -7.21 15.97
C LEU A 852 3.06 -5.82 16.50
N ALA A 853 3.16 -4.83 15.61
CA ALA A 853 3.40 -3.44 15.98
C ALA A 853 2.27 -2.87 16.87
N ALA A 854 1.01 -3.21 16.56
CA ALA A 854 -0.15 -2.83 17.36
C ALA A 854 -0.08 -3.39 18.78
N VAL A 855 0.27 -4.68 18.93
CA VAL A 855 0.44 -5.32 20.25
C VAL A 855 1.54 -4.64 21.06
N VAL A 856 2.63 -4.20 20.44
CA VAL A 856 3.68 -3.43 21.14
C VAL A 856 3.17 -2.05 21.56
N ALA A 857 2.50 -1.30 20.67
CA ALA A 857 1.96 0.03 20.97
C ALA A 857 0.91 0.00 22.10
N PHE A 858 -0.05 -0.93 22.04
CA PHE A 858 -1.06 -1.13 23.09
C PHE A 858 -0.42 -1.51 24.43
N ARG A 859 0.62 -2.36 24.44
CA ARG A 859 1.35 -2.71 25.68
C ARG A 859 2.13 -1.52 26.28
N LEU A 860 2.60 -0.57 25.47
CA LEU A 860 3.22 0.67 25.97
C LEU A 860 2.19 1.63 26.59
N GLU A 861 0.97 1.68 26.05
CA GLU A 861 -0.14 2.46 26.61
C GLU A 861 -0.87 1.77 27.78
N ARG A 862 -0.63 0.48 28.00
CA ARG A 862 -1.36 -0.43 28.92
C ARG A 862 -2.83 -0.64 28.53
N GLU A 863 -3.10 -0.64 27.23
CA GLU A 863 -4.45 -0.75 26.63
C GLU A 863 -4.85 -2.20 26.35
N PRO A 864 -6.15 -2.55 26.42
CA PRO A 864 -6.60 -3.93 26.29
C PRO A 864 -6.56 -4.38 24.82
N LEU A 865 -5.73 -5.40 24.54
CA LEU A 865 -5.50 -5.96 23.20
C LEU A 865 -6.78 -6.46 22.48
N ARG A 866 -7.89 -6.64 23.20
CA ARG A 866 -9.20 -7.06 22.66
C ARG A 866 -9.74 -6.19 21.54
N VAL A 867 -9.27 -4.96 21.35
CA VAL A 867 -9.72 -4.08 20.25
C VAL A 867 -9.05 -4.44 18.92
N LEU A 868 -7.90 -5.13 18.94
CA LEU A 868 -7.06 -5.36 17.77
C LEU A 868 -7.63 -6.34 16.73
N TRP A 869 -8.67 -7.11 17.03
CA TRP A 869 -9.36 -7.91 16.00
C TRP A 869 -10.04 -7.05 14.92
N LEU A 870 -10.25 -5.76 15.19
CA LEU A 870 -10.77 -4.80 14.22
C LEU A 870 -9.70 -4.24 13.25
N LEU A 871 -8.41 -4.51 13.49
CA LEU A 871 -7.30 -3.98 12.67
C LEU A 871 -7.31 -4.49 11.22
N PRO A 872 -7.60 -5.78 10.91
CA PRO A 872 -7.80 -6.24 9.53
C PRO A 872 -8.96 -5.51 8.84
N LEU A 873 -10.11 -5.38 9.50
CA LEU A 873 -11.27 -4.66 8.98
C LEU A 873 -10.99 -3.16 8.76
N GLN A 874 -10.10 -2.58 9.57
CA GLN A 874 -9.63 -1.19 9.43
C GLN A 874 -8.89 -0.97 8.10
N GLN A 875 -8.20 -1.98 7.56
CA GLN A 875 -7.51 -1.89 6.26
C GLN A 875 -8.49 -1.78 5.08
N VAL A 876 -9.66 -2.42 5.20
CA VAL A 876 -10.66 -2.52 4.11
C VAL A 876 -11.57 -1.29 4.06
N VAL A 877 -11.96 -0.72 5.21
CA VAL A 877 -12.92 0.40 5.27
C VAL A 877 -12.26 1.71 5.69
N TYR A 878 -11.70 1.76 6.90
CA TYR A 878 -11.21 3.00 7.50
C TYR A 878 -10.02 3.59 6.74
N ARG A 879 -9.08 2.74 6.32
CA ARG A 879 -7.88 3.15 5.58
C ARG A 879 -8.22 3.79 4.22
N GLN A 880 -9.20 3.24 3.50
CA GLN A 880 -9.67 3.77 2.23
C GLN A 880 -10.31 5.16 2.39
N LEU A 881 -11.06 5.37 3.49
CA LEU A 881 -11.57 6.67 3.87
C LEU A 881 -10.42 7.67 4.13
N MET A 882 -9.35 7.25 4.81
CA MET A 882 -8.19 8.10 5.08
C MET A 882 -7.41 8.45 3.80
N TYR A 883 -7.24 7.51 2.86
CA TYR A 883 -6.65 7.78 1.54
C TYR A 883 -7.45 8.86 0.80
N ALA A 884 -8.77 8.69 0.70
CA ALA A 884 -9.63 9.64 0.00
C ALA A 884 -9.67 11.04 0.67
N VAL A 885 -9.63 11.09 2.01
CA VAL A 885 -9.46 12.35 2.76
C VAL A 885 -8.12 13.01 2.43
N LEU A 886 -7.01 12.28 2.46
CA LEU A 886 -5.69 12.84 2.24
C LEU A 886 -5.52 13.32 0.80
N ILE A 887 -5.89 12.52 -0.20
CA ILE A 887 -5.85 12.89 -1.63
C ILE A 887 -6.62 14.20 -1.85
N ARG A 888 -7.85 14.31 -1.33
CA ARG A 888 -8.65 15.54 -1.45
C ARG A 888 -8.00 16.72 -0.70
N SER A 889 -7.42 16.49 0.47
CA SER A 889 -6.74 17.52 1.25
C SER A 889 -5.53 18.08 0.50
N THR A 890 -4.71 17.21 -0.08
CA THR A 890 -3.54 17.56 -0.90
C THR A 890 -3.95 18.33 -2.16
N VAL A 891 -4.97 17.86 -2.90
CA VAL A 891 -5.51 18.59 -4.07
C VAL A 891 -6.04 19.98 -3.67
N THR A 892 -6.68 20.10 -2.52
CA THR A 892 -7.21 21.38 -2.01
C THR A 892 -6.09 22.33 -1.58
N ALA A 893 -5.01 21.82 -0.97
CA ALA A 893 -3.83 22.58 -0.59
C ALA A 893 -3.03 23.06 -1.82
N LEU A 894 -2.77 22.17 -2.79
CA LEU A 894 -2.10 22.49 -4.06
C LEU A 894 -2.91 23.48 -4.91
N GLY A 895 -4.25 23.38 -4.88
CA GLY A 895 -5.14 24.33 -5.53
C GLY A 895 -5.32 25.67 -4.80
N GLY A 896 -4.70 25.87 -3.63
CA GLY A 896 -4.81 27.11 -2.85
C GLY A 896 -6.22 27.43 -2.33
N ILE A 897 -7.14 26.47 -2.34
CA ILE A 897 -8.56 26.67 -2.04
C ILE A 897 -8.71 26.88 -0.54
N ARG A 898 -9.15 28.07 -0.12
CA ARG A 898 -9.51 28.34 1.29
C ARG A 898 -10.75 27.51 1.66
N LEU A 899 -10.67 26.79 2.78
CA LEU A 899 -11.80 26.03 3.33
C LEU A 899 -12.39 26.77 4.54
N GLY A 900 -13.72 26.80 4.66
CA GLY A 900 -14.39 27.26 5.87
C GLY A 900 -14.40 26.20 6.98
N TRP A 901 -14.60 26.62 8.23
CA TRP A 901 -14.73 25.72 9.37
C TRP A 901 -15.95 24.78 9.22
N GLN A 902 -15.80 23.52 9.64
CA GLN A 902 -16.84 22.49 9.49
C GLN A 902 -17.24 21.94 10.86
N LYS A 903 -18.39 22.42 11.39
CA LYS A 903 -18.88 22.00 12.71
C LYS A 903 -19.25 20.50 12.73
N LEU A 904 -18.91 19.84 13.84
CA LEU A 904 -19.34 18.50 14.20
C LEU A 904 -20.60 18.61 15.09
N ARG A 905 -21.60 17.75 14.83
CA ARG A 905 -22.71 17.56 15.78
C ARG A 905 -22.21 16.74 16.97
N ARG A 906 -22.35 17.28 18.18
CA ARG A 906 -22.14 16.56 19.46
C ARG A 906 -23.36 15.68 19.75
N VAL A 907 -23.15 14.62 20.54
CA VAL A 907 -24.20 13.67 20.96
C VAL A 907 -24.19 13.46 22.48
N GLY A 908 -23.14 13.90 23.18
CA GLY A 908 -23.05 13.86 24.64
C GLY A 908 -22.73 12.48 25.22
N GLY A 909 -22.66 12.40 26.55
CA GLY A 909 -22.45 11.15 27.29
C GLY A 909 -21.12 11.03 28.04
N LEU A 910 -20.32 12.11 28.11
CA LEU A 910 -19.09 12.14 28.91
C LEU A 910 -19.34 12.07 30.42
N ASP A 911 -20.52 12.48 30.91
CA ASP A 911 -20.92 12.34 32.32
C ASP A 911 -20.85 10.88 32.82
N ALA A 912 -21.02 9.90 31.93
CA ALA A 912 -20.90 8.48 32.28
C ALA A 912 -19.46 8.06 32.63
N LEU A 913 -18.44 8.84 32.25
CA LEU A 913 -17.05 8.66 32.69
C LEU A 913 -16.80 9.28 34.08
N LEU A 914 -17.57 10.30 34.46
CA LEU A 914 -17.51 10.94 35.78
C LEU A 914 -18.32 10.17 36.85
N ALA A 915 -19.35 9.42 36.42
CA ALA A 915 -20.18 8.59 37.29
C ALA A 915 -19.61 7.17 37.52
N ALA A 916 -18.55 6.78 36.81
CA ALA A 916 -17.91 5.48 37.01
C ALA A 916 -16.87 5.57 38.15
N PRO A 917 -16.88 4.65 39.15
CA PRO A 917 -15.83 4.59 40.15
C PRO A 917 -14.47 4.25 39.49
N PRO A 918 -13.33 4.68 40.07
CA PRO A 918 -12.02 4.61 39.38
C PRO A 918 -11.57 3.20 38.95
N ASP A 919 -11.99 2.16 39.69
CA ASP A 919 -11.52 0.79 39.50
C ASP A 919 -12.40 -0.06 38.58
N GLY A 920 -12.35 0.26 37.29
CA GLY A 920 -12.81 -0.61 36.19
C GLY A 920 -11.94 -1.88 35.99
N HIS A 921 -11.29 -2.36 37.04
CA HIS A 921 -10.40 -3.53 37.04
C HIS A 921 -10.94 -4.58 38.00
N ALA A 922 -11.41 -5.70 37.45
CA ALA A 922 -11.82 -6.87 38.22
C ALA A 922 -10.60 -7.54 38.88
N ALA A 923 -10.17 -7.00 40.01
CA ALA A 923 -9.43 -7.78 41.00
C ALA A 923 -10.36 -8.90 41.48
N GLY A 924 -10.00 -10.16 41.19
CA GLY A 924 -10.66 -11.30 41.82
C GLY A 924 -10.52 -11.20 43.35
N PRO A 925 -11.48 -11.73 44.14
CA PRO A 925 -11.50 -11.53 45.58
C PRO A 925 -10.17 -11.96 46.20
N LEU A 926 -9.57 -11.04 46.95
CA LEU A 926 -8.32 -11.27 47.67
C LEU A 926 -8.58 -12.27 48.80
N ALA A 927 -8.37 -13.57 48.49
CA ALA A 927 -8.30 -14.60 49.51
C ALA A 927 -7.25 -14.18 50.56
N PRO A 928 -7.58 -14.19 51.86
CA PRO A 928 -6.67 -13.71 52.90
C PRO A 928 -5.39 -14.53 52.88
N ARG A 929 -4.25 -13.85 52.87
CA ARG A 929 -2.95 -14.52 52.98
C ARG A 929 -2.86 -15.20 54.34
N ARG A 930 -2.66 -16.52 54.31
CA ARG A 930 -2.10 -17.25 55.45
C ARG A 930 -0.64 -16.85 55.60
N ASP A 931 -0.38 -15.78 56.33
CA ASP A 931 0.96 -15.46 56.78
C ASP A 931 1.33 -16.40 57.94
N GLY A 932 2.47 -17.06 57.78
CA GLY A 932 3.05 -17.99 58.73
C GLY A 932 4.55 -18.18 58.42
N ALA A 933 5.46 -18.14 59.38
CA ALA A 933 5.27 -17.86 60.80
C ALA A 933 6.54 -17.22 61.40
N GLY A 934 6.38 -16.51 62.51
CA GLY A 934 7.46 -15.95 63.32
C GLY A 934 7.00 -15.80 64.76
N HIS A 935 7.58 -16.60 65.65
CA HIS A 935 7.37 -16.53 67.10
C HIS A 935 7.70 -15.12 67.65
N ASP A 936 6.89 -14.61 68.59
CA ASP A 936 7.22 -14.82 70.00
C ASP A 936 5.97 -14.76 70.91
N ARG A 937 6.14 -15.01 72.22
CA ARG A 937 5.09 -15.18 73.24
C ARG A 937 4.93 -13.94 74.13
N ALA A 938 3.68 -13.51 74.40
CA ALA A 938 3.27 -13.06 75.75
C ALA A 938 1.73 -12.92 75.90
N ARG A 939 1.32 -12.97 77.17
CA ARG A 939 0.02 -12.69 77.82
C ARG A 939 -0.64 -11.38 77.32
N GLY A 940 -1.96 -11.19 77.42
CA GLY A 940 -3.06 -12.01 77.96
C GLY A 940 -4.33 -11.16 78.20
N ASP A 941 -5.46 -11.80 78.54
CA ASP A 941 -6.68 -11.24 79.18
C ASP A 941 -7.49 -10.15 78.42
N ALA A 942 -8.82 -10.02 78.52
CA ALA A 942 -9.91 -10.91 79.00
C ALA A 942 -11.29 -10.35 78.54
N LEU A 943 -12.40 -11.10 78.80
CA LEU A 943 -13.82 -10.68 78.75
C LEU A 943 -14.39 -10.33 77.35
N GLU A 944 -15.68 -10.42 77.01
CA GLU A 944 -16.90 -11.21 77.34
C GLU A 944 -18.05 -10.54 76.49
N PRO A 945 -19.26 -11.12 76.33
CA PRO A 945 -20.06 -10.94 75.09
C PRO A 945 -21.51 -10.43 75.27
N ALA A 946 -22.33 -10.59 74.20
CA ALA A 946 -23.79 -10.84 74.15
C ALA A 946 -24.66 -9.87 73.31
N GLY A 947 -25.86 -10.34 72.91
CA GLY A 947 -26.89 -9.63 72.09
C GLY A 947 -26.67 -9.78 70.57
N VAL A 948 -27.30 -10.66 69.79
CA VAL A 948 -28.67 -11.26 69.78
C VAL A 948 -29.79 -10.28 69.39
N ARG A 949 -30.10 -10.18 68.07
CA ARG A 949 -31.44 -10.41 67.47
C ARG A 949 -31.46 -10.23 65.94
N GLU A 950 -32.12 -11.19 65.30
CA GLU A 950 -32.68 -11.18 63.93
C GLU A 950 -34.24 -11.09 64.07
N PRO A 951 -35.09 -11.12 63.03
CA PRO A 951 -34.88 -11.06 61.56
C PRO A 951 -35.90 -10.10 60.86
N LEU A 952 -36.12 -10.30 59.53
CA LEU A 952 -37.31 -9.93 58.73
C LEU A 952 -37.50 -8.42 58.36
N ASP A 953 -37.95 -8.03 57.15
CA ASP A 953 -38.08 -8.81 55.90
C ASP A 953 -38.12 -7.91 54.62
N ASP A 954 -38.07 -8.57 53.47
CA ASP A 954 -38.68 -8.25 52.18
C ASP A 954 -38.11 -7.16 51.22
N ARG A 955 -38.67 -7.16 50.00
CA ARG A 955 -38.11 -6.64 48.73
C ARG A 955 -39.10 -5.70 48.00
N PRO A 956 -38.76 -4.99 46.89
CA PRO A 956 -37.95 -5.41 45.72
C PRO A 956 -36.59 -4.72 45.54
#